data_AF-A0A497H8M7-F1
#
_entry.id   AF-A0A497H8M7-F1
#
_cell.length_a   1.000
_cell.length_b   1.000
_cell.length_c   1.000
_cell.angle_alpha   90.00
_cell.angle_beta   90.00
_cell.angle_gamma   90.00
#
_symmetry.space_group_name_H-M   'P 1'
#
loop_
_entity.id
_entity.type
_entity.pdbx_description
1 polymer ?
#
loop_
_entity_poly.entity_id
_entity_poly.type
_entity_poly.pdbx_seq_one_letter_code
_entity_poly.pdbx_strand_id
1 'polypeptide(L)'
;MYGEVPWESTSCYGQGRERNQYNIRGENMAIRPEADRAHFLRYNNEREVASKLDEAFDVTFGSTLGELSFWFAAPKRNVRERFGFNKEVLVIYSPHTRTDARIFNAIHEVMAKEEFRYRLEVGLAILVHNGDDEETRRLLQSQAEWVIIPFKESELKDLCGSLFVRARIADVLGSIDLFGMTSPITTDRYFFGRNELVQQLLVRTIRQGENSGLFGLRKTGKTSVLYALERRIQAHSQTWEGGRILVQLFDCSNPGIHSCRWWQLLEEIIIRLQHALDVERASSSDIGAYKFKMAEAPRQFTNQVKLFLTKRGVSRIILLFDEIEYITPGIEGILARHWDQDFVPFWQTIRATHQEANGRLTFVIAGVNPRCLTEARFNEQPNPLFQIQPYYLEPFTVDSVREMVRTIGRWAGLKPKEDVYPYLKERYGGHPFLIRIACSEVWKHKNKKNPEHLELVTVHDFEKLAPQIQERLAQPIKDILLSLVWWYPEEYELLQILVEGDETFVKEYLEAEQKSLLQLARYGLFREGTHELAISDLKEFLKQYGETYKKEVSPFTRGDMPPELLPEIPDLQTLSQLFAKRCEVELKLRSIIYLYLGMAHGWNERGMVNAIIKGLRRAPSRRGPDPKELFVGRPIKDVLHELYTLELKFIILENWDLFKPVFEHKARFEMNMDTINKARRVDAHTKPVSGSEVEEFMNSYTWLFSKLKKIPEEYIGKL
;
A
#
# COMPACT_ATOMS: atom_id res chain seq x y z
N MET A 1 -62.80 38.26 36.81
CA MET A 1 -62.36 39.66 36.67
C MET A 1 -61.75 39.77 35.29
N TYR A 2 -62.48 40.35 34.33
CA TYR A 2 -62.39 41.78 33.96
C TYR A 2 -60.94 42.15 33.61
N GLY A 3 -60.56 42.65 32.44
CA GLY A 3 -61.18 43.20 31.22
C GLY A 3 -59.97 43.70 30.39
N GLU A 4 -59.89 43.46 29.08
CA GLU A 4 -60.40 44.33 28.00
C GLU A 4 -59.95 45.81 28.01
N VAL A 5 -59.06 46.13 27.05
CA VAL A 5 -58.85 47.37 26.22
C VAL A 5 -58.63 48.71 26.97
N PRO A 6 -58.34 49.91 26.38
CA PRO A 6 -58.17 50.41 24.97
C PRO A 6 -56.89 51.30 24.78
N TRP A 7 -56.45 51.80 23.60
CA TRP A 7 -56.96 52.92 22.77
C TRP A 7 -56.07 53.03 21.49
N GLU A 8 -56.60 53.02 20.26
CA GLU A 8 -56.96 54.19 19.41
C GLU A 8 -55.82 55.21 19.19
N SER A 9 -55.19 55.36 18.01
CA SER A 9 -55.64 55.84 16.68
C SER A 9 -55.51 57.36 16.46
N THR A 10 -54.66 57.78 15.50
CA THR A 10 -54.70 58.96 14.57
C THR A 10 -53.27 59.33 14.14
N SER A 11 -52.91 59.80 12.94
CA SER A 11 -53.56 60.12 11.66
C SER A 11 -52.44 60.14 10.58
N CYS A 12 -52.62 59.60 9.37
CA CYS A 12 -53.08 60.24 8.12
C CYS A 12 -51.96 60.64 7.12
N TYR A 13 -52.31 60.47 5.84
CA TYR A 13 -51.62 60.79 4.57
C TYR A 13 -50.58 59.76 4.11
N GLY A 14 -50.71 59.05 2.98
CA GLY A 14 -51.57 59.23 1.83
C GLY A 14 -50.73 59.03 0.57
N GLN A 15 -51.01 58.00 -0.22
CA GLN A 15 -50.99 57.97 -1.69
C GLN A 15 -51.01 56.52 -2.17
N GLY A 16 -52.12 56.15 -2.81
CA GLY A 16 -52.28 54.87 -3.46
C GLY A 16 -51.40 54.74 -4.70
N ARG A 17 -50.99 53.51 -4.97
CA ARG A 17 -51.01 52.93 -6.32
C ARG A 17 -50.93 51.41 -6.16
N GLU A 18 -52.00 50.76 -6.58
CA GLU A 18 -52.08 49.32 -6.80
C GLU A 18 -50.80 48.81 -7.47
N ARG A 19 -50.03 47.99 -6.76
CA ARG A 19 -49.09 47.08 -7.39
C ARG A 19 -49.71 45.70 -7.34
N ASN A 20 -50.31 45.35 -8.47
CA ASN A 20 -50.71 44.01 -8.84
C ASN A 20 -49.77 42.97 -8.24
N GLN A 21 -50.35 42.10 -7.42
CA GLN A 21 -49.84 40.76 -7.16
C GLN A 21 -49.74 40.03 -8.51
N TYR A 22 -48.61 40.16 -9.19
CA TYR A 22 -48.17 39.14 -10.14
C TYR A 22 -47.46 38.06 -9.35
N ASN A 23 -48.30 37.14 -8.88
CA ASN A 23 -47.95 35.81 -8.48
C ASN A 23 -47.45 35.08 -9.75
N ILE A 24 -46.18 35.25 -10.13
CA ILE A 24 -45.56 34.48 -11.21
C ILE A 24 -45.30 33.08 -10.67
N ARG A 25 -46.32 32.24 -10.78
CA ARG A 25 -46.21 30.79 -10.66
C ARG A 25 -45.27 30.28 -11.75
N GLY A 26 -44.25 29.53 -11.32
CA GLY A 26 -43.28 28.73 -12.09
C GLY A 26 -43.44 28.69 -13.61
N GLU A 27 -42.64 29.48 -14.30
CA GLU A 27 -42.16 29.10 -15.62
C GLU A 27 -41.04 28.06 -15.41
N ASN A 28 -41.21 26.86 -15.96
CA ASN A 28 -40.11 25.92 -16.20
C ASN A 28 -39.14 26.60 -17.18
N MET A 29 -38.17 27.35 -16.66
CA MET A 29 -37.08 27.87 -17.47
C MET A 29 -35.91 26.88 -17.41
N ALA A 30 -35.59 26.32 -18.58
CA ALA A 30 -34.43 25.45 -18.80
C ALA A 30 -33.11 26.00 -18.26
N ILE A 31 -32.99 27.33 -18.22
CA ILE A 31 -31.85 28.07 -17.68
C ILE A 31 -32.38 29.00 -16.60
N ARG A 32 -31.86 28.90 -15.38
CA ARG A 32 -32.27 29.80 -14.30
C ARG A 32 -31.90 31.25 -14.63
N PRO A 33 -32.74 32.24 -14.28
CA PRO A 33 -32.50 33.65 -14.61
C PRO A 33 -31.17 34.22 -14.11
N GLU A 34 -30.62 33.64 -13.03
CA GLU A 34 -29.31 34.02 -12.49
C GLU A 34 -28.17 33.54 -13.38
N ALA A 35 -28.21 32.28 -13.81
CA ALA A 35 -27.24 31.71 -14.74
C ALA A 35 -27.32 32.37 -16.12
N ASP A 36 -28.54 32.64 -16.59
CA ASP A 36 -28.79 33.31 -17.86
C ASP A 36 -28.16 34.70 -17.88
N ARG A 37 -28.39 35.49 -16.83
CA ARG A 37 -27.80 36.84 -16.67
C ARG A 37 -26.29 36.83 -16.50
N ALA A 38 -25.74 35.84 -15.79
CA ALA A 38 -24.32 35.77 -15.50
C ALA A 38 -23.48 35.38 -16.73
N HIS A 39 -23.99 34.46 -17.57
CA HIS A 39 -23.20 33.85 -18.65
C HIS A 39 -23.95 33.84 -19.99
N PHE A 40 -25.11 33.19 -20.07
CA PHE A 40 -25.72 32.82 -21.35
C PHE A 40 -26.26 33.99 -22.18
N LEU A 41 -26.59 35.14 -21.59
CA LEU A 41 -26.89 36.37 -22.34
C LEU A 41 -25.71 36.86 -23.20
N ARG A 42 -24.47 36.53 -22.82
CA ARG A 42 -23.26 36.90 -23.57
C ARG A 42 -22.88 35.84 -24.61
N TYR A 43 -23.36 34.61 -24.46
CA TYR A 43 -23.02 33.45 -25.28
C TYR A 43 -24.28 32.79 -25.85
N ASN A 44 -24.91 33.43 -26.84
CA ASN A 44 -26.20 32.98 -27.40
C ASN A 44 -26.17 31.55 -27.99
N ASN A 45 -25.06 31.13 -28.59
CA ASN A 45 -24.92 29.76 -29.10
C ASN A 45 -24.97 28.73 -27.97
N GLU A 46 -24.32 29.03 -26.84
CA GLU A 46 -24.36 28.19 -25.64
C GLU A 46 -25.74 28.19 -25.01
N ARG A 47 -26.44 29.34 -25.03
CA ARG A 47 -27.80 29.47 -24.51
C ARG A 47 -28.77 28.54 -25.22
N GLU A 48 -28.68 28.45 -26.55
CA GLU A 48 -29.49 27.54 -27.35
C GLU A 48 -29.24 26.08 -26.96
N VAL A 49 -27.98 25.67 -26.91
CA VAL A 49 -27.56 24.30 -26.54
C VAL A 49 -28.00 23.94 -25.11
N ALA A 50 -27.75 24.83 -24.16
CA ALA A 50 -28.13 24.64 -22.76
C ALA A 50 -29.65 24.49 -22.60
N SER A 51 -30.44 25.23 -23.37
CA SER A 51 -31.91 25.11 -23.34
C SER A 51 -32.42 23.75 -23.81
N LYS A 52 -31.66 23.02 -24.62
CA LYS A 52 -32.03 21.69 -25.13
C LYS A 52 -31.83 20.59 -24.10
N LEU A 53 -31.11 20.86 -23.01
CA LEU A 53 -30.99 19.95 -21.88
C LEU A 53 -32.22 19.96 -20.96
N ASP A 54 -33.20 20.84 -21.21
CA ASP A 54 -34.42 21.00 -20.40
C ASP A 54 -35.19 19.69 -20.20
N GLU A 55 -35.09 18.75 -21.14
CA GLU A 55 -35.71 17.42 -21.02
C GLU A 55 -35.29 16.69 -19.74
N ALA A 56 -34.07 16.95 -19.26
CA ALA A 56 -33.42 16.23 -18.18
C ALA A 56 -32.93 17.14 -17.04
N PHE A 57 -32.58 18.40 -17.31
CA PHE A 57 -31.90 19.27 -16.36
C PHE A 57 -32.38 20.72 -16.40
N ASP A 58 -32.20 21.42 -15.27
CA ASP A 58 -32.27 22.88 -15.18
C ASP A 58 -30.84 23.42 -15.04
N VAL A 59 -30.41 24.34 -15.90
CA VAL A 59 -29.07 24.94 -15.81
C VAL A 59 -29.06 26.04 -14.77
N THR A 60 -28.18 25.91 -13.77
CA THR A 60 -28.17 26.75 -12.57
C THR A 60 -26.93 27.62 -12.42
N PHE A 61 -25.89 27.37 -13.21
CA PHE A 61 -24.66 28.16 -13.23
C PHE A 61 -23.95 28.04 -14.58
N GLY A 62 -23.20 29.07 -14.97
CA GLY A 62 -22.34 29.06 -16.16
C GLY A 62 -21.15 30.00 -15.97
N SER A 63 -19.98 29.60 -16.46
CA SER A 63 -18.77 30.41 -16.48
C SER A 63 -17.82 29.89 -17.55
N THR A 64 -16.76 30.64 -17.85
CA THR A 64 -15.66 30.21 -18.73
C THR A 64 -14.45 29.73 -17.94
N LEU A 65 -13.66 28.85 -18.56
CA LEU A 65 -12.35 28.42 -18.12
C LEU A 65 -11.42 28.37 -19.34
N GLY A 66 -10.61 29.42 -19.51
CA GLY A 66 -9.79 29.59 -20.71
C GLY A 66 -10.67 29.74 -21.96
N GLU A 67 -10.46 28.86 -22.94
CA GLU A 67 -11.24 28.80 -24.20
C GLU A 67 -12.50 27.93 -24.10
N LEU A 68 -12.70 27.24 -22.96
CA LEU A 68 -13.85 26.36 -22.71
C LEU A 68 -14.90 27.07 -21.86
N SER A 69 -16.15 26.63 -21.98
CA SER A 69 -17.23 27.04 -21.09
C SER A 69 -17.66 25.85 -20.23
N PHE A 70 -18.09 26.11 -19.00
CA PHE A 70 -18.63 25.09 -18.11
C PHE A 70 -19.91 25.55 -17.42
N TRP A 71 -20.85 24.63 -17.25
CA TRP A 71 -22.17 24.88 -16.68
C TRP A 71 -22.53 23.83 -15.63
N PHE A 72 -23.43 24.17 -14.73
CA PHE A 72 -23.97 23.21 -13.75
C PHE A 72 -25.44 22.91 -14.08
N ALA A 73 -25.74 21.62 -14.23
CA ALA A 73 -27.04 21.11 -14.64
C ALA A 73 -27.72 20.36 -13.49
N ALA A 74 -28.75 20.94 -12.89
CA ALA A 74 -29.51 20.33 -11.82
C ALA A 74 -30.50 19.29 -12.38
N PRO A 75 -30.48 18.02 -11.93
CA PRO A 75 -31.33 16.98 -12.49
C PRO A 75 -32.81 17.18 -12.12
N LYS A 76 -33.70 17.03 -13.11
CA LYS A 76 -35.16 17.00 -12.93
C LYS A 76 -35.61 15.68 -12.32
N ARG A 77 -36.85 15.65 -11.80
CA ARG A 77 -37.40 14.52 -11.03
C ARG A 77 -37.26 13.16 -11.73
N ASN A 78 -37.61 13.09 -13.01
CA ASN A 78 -37.46 11.90 -13.86
C ASN A 78 -36.02 11.39 -13.91
N VAL A 79 -35.03 12.28 -14.03
CA VAL A 79 -33.61 11.94 -14.03
C VAL A 79 -33.14 11.47 -12.65
N ARG A 80 -33.57 12.14 -11.58
CA ARG A 80 -33.27 11.71 -10.20
C ARG A 80 -33.81 10.32 -9.90
N GLU A 81 -35.05 10.05 -10.30
CA GLU A 81 -35.70 8.76 -10.08
C GLU A 81 -35.04 7.63 -10.91
N ARG A 82 -34.68 7.91 -12.17
CA ARG A 82 -34.10 6.92 -13.08
C ARG A 82 -32.61 6.67 -12.87
N PHE A 83 -31.81 7.70 -12.64
CA PHE A 83 -30.34 7.61 -12.60
C PHE A 83 -29.77 7.83 -11.19
N GLY A 84 -30.57 8.31 -10.23
CA GLY A 84 -30.13 8.53 -8.86
C GLY A 84 -29.23 9.75 -8.67
N PHE A 85 -29.23 10.70 -9.61
CA PHE A 85 -28.48 11.96 -9.50
C PHE A 85 -29.11 12.83 -8.41
N ASN A 86 -28.34 13.17 -7.39
CA ASN A 86 -28.81 13.99 -6.26
C ASN A 86 -28.18 15.39 -6.26
N LYS A 87 -27.05 15.54 -6.94
CA LYS A 87 -26.32 16.80 -7.10
C LYS A 87 -26.38 17.29 -8.54
N GLU A 88 -25.86 18.49 -8.77
CA GLU A 88 -25.78 19.05 -10.12
C GLU A 88 -24.67 18.37 -10.92
N VAL A 89 -24.87 18.17 -12.21
CA VAL A 89 -23.88 17.55 -13.10
C VAL A 89 -23.06 18.64 -13.79
N LEU A 90 -21.75 18.47 -13.83
CA LEU A 90 -20.86 19.36 -14.58
C LEU A 90 -21.06 19.16 -16.08
N VAL A 91 -21.32 20.24 -16.81
CA VAL A 91 -21.34 20.27 -18.27
C VAL A 91 -20.12 21.05 -18.75
N ILE A 92 -19.31 20.46 -19.62
CA ILE A 92 -18.23 21.14 -20.33
C ILE A 92 -18.68 21.36 -21.77
N TYR A 93 -18.62 22.60 -22.23
CA TYR A 93 -18.84 22.97 -23.63
C TYR A 93 -17.50 23.30 -24.28
N SER A 94 -17.17 22.54 -25.32
CA SER A 94 -15.99 22.76 -26.16
C SER A 94 -16.43 23.20 -27.56
N PRO A 95 -16.16 24.46 -27.95
CA PRO A 95 -16.48 24.93 -29.30
C PRO A 95 -15.52 24.37 -30.37
N HIS A 96 -14.41 23.74 -29.97
CA HIS A 96 -13.36 23.30 -30.87
C HIS A 96 -13.77 22.06 -31.69
N THR A 97 -13.27 22.00 -32.92
CA THR A 97 -13.47 20.87 -33.87
C THR A 97 -12.62 19.65 -33.54
N ARG A 98 -11.73 19.75 -32.54
CA ARG A 98 -10.95 18.61 -32.05
C ARG A 98 -11.11 18.51 -30.54
N THR A 99 -11.47 17.32 -30.10
CA THR A 99 -11.55 16.97 -28.68
C THR A 99 -10.15 16.58 -28.21
N ASP A 100 -9.57 17.31 -27.26
CA ASP A 100 -8.22 17.06 -26.75
C ASP A 100 -8.18 16.96 -25.21
N ALA A 101 -6.97 16.75 -24.66
CA ALA A 101 -6.76 16.54 -23.24
C ALA A 101 -7.13 17.74 -22.35
N ARG A 102 -7.40 18.94 -22.93
CA ARG A 102 -7.79 20.13 -22.17
C ARG A 102 -9.12 19.94 -21.44
N ILE A 103 -10.01 19.09 -21.97
CA ILE A 103 -11.30 18.79 -21.35
C ILE A 103 -11.09 18.14 -19.98
N PHE A 104 -10.14 17.20 -19.86
CA PHE A 104 -9.86 16.54 -18.59
C PHE A 104 -9.25 17.52 -17.59
N ASN A 105 -8.29 18.34 -18.03
CA ASN A 105 -7.72 19.38 -17.18
C ASN A 105 -8.80 20.36 -16.68
N ALA A 106 -9.74 20.75 -17.54
CA ALA A 106 -10.85 21.61 -17.18
C ALA A 106 -11.79 20.95 -16.15
N ILE A 107 -12.13 19.66 -16.34
CA ILE A 107 -12.92 18.90 -15.36
C ILE A 107 -12.19 18.87 -14.01
N HIS A 108 -10.90 18.53 -14.00
CA HIS A 108 -10.11 18.49 -12.76
C HIS A 108 -10.04 19.86 -12.08
N GLU A 109 -9.80 20.94 -12.83
CA GLU A 109 -9.69 22.28 -12.28
C GLU A 109 -11.01 22.78 -11.70
N VAL A 110 -12.14 22.60 -12.40
CA VAL A 110 -13.46 23.00 -11.89
C VAL A 110 -13.83 22.18 -10.65
N MET A 111 -13.55 20.88 -10.65
CA MET A 111 -13.88 19.99 -9.53
C MET A 111 -12.95 20.19 -8.32
N ALA A 112 -11.75 20.71 -8.53
CA ALA A 112 -10.80 21.04 -7.46
C ALA A 112 -11.18 22.32 -6.70
N LYS A 113 -12.00 23.21 -7.29
CA LYS A 113 -12.45 24.44 -6.62
C LYS A 113 -13.36 24.12 -5.43
N GLU A 114 -12.96 24.60 -4.26
CA GLU A 114 -13.63 24.34 -2.97
C GLU A 114 -15.11 24.77 -2.98
N GLU A 115 -15.40 25.90 -3.64
CA GLU A 115 -16.74 26.47 -3.81
C GLU A 115 -17.71 25.56 -4.60
N PHE A 116 -17.20 24.67 -5.45
CA PHE A 116 -18.02 23.80 -6.30
C PHE A 116 -18.02 22.34 -5.87
N ARG A 117 -17.00 21.91 -5.11
CA ARG A 117 -16.77 20.51 -4.72
C ARG A 117 -17.97 19.81 -4.09
N TYR A 118 -18.75 20.52 -3.28
CA TYR A 118 -19.92 19.94 -2.60
C TYR A 118 -21.20 20.01 -3.43
N ARG A 119 -21.25 20.89 -4.43
CA ARG A 119 -22.42 21.18 -5.27
C ARG A 119 -22.57 20.18 -6.42
N LEU A 120 -21.44 19.64 -6.90
CA LEU A 120 -21.38 18.79 -8.09
C LEU A 120 -21.43 17.28 -7.78
N GLU A 121 -22.01 16.54 -8.72
CA GLU A 121 -22.02 15.09 -8.77
C GLU A 121 -20.63 14.58 -9.19
N VAL A 122 -19.96 13.84 -8.30
CA VAL A 122 -18.56 13.44 -8.49
C VAL A 122 -18.45 12.23 -9.42
N GLY A 123 -17.48 12.23 -10.35
CA GLY A 123 -17.23 11.13 -11.27
C GLY A 123 -18.16 11.07 -12.49
N LEU A 124 -18.99 12.09 -12.70
CA LEU A 124 -19.88 12.21 -13.86
C LEU A 124 -19.76 13.61 -14.45
N ALA A 125 -19.59 13.69 -15.77
CA ALA A 125 -19.66 14.95 -16.50
C ALA A 125 -20.40 14.77 -17.83
N ILE A 126 -20.99 15.85 -18.32
CA ILE A 126 -21.56 15.94 -19.66
C ILE A 126 -20.57 16.74 -20.51
N LEU A 127 -20.22 16.22 -21.69
CA LEU A 127 -19.40 16.92 -22.65
C LEU A 127 -20.27 17.29 -23.85
N VAL A 128 -20.33 18.57 -24.17
CA VAL A 128 -20.87 19.04 -25.45
C VAL A 128 -19.70 19.45 -26.34
N HIS A 129 -19.55 18.80 -27.50
CA HIS A 129 -18.42 19.02 -28.41
C HIS A 129 -18.85 19.22 -29.87
N ASN A 130 -17.94 19.81 -30.64
CA ASN A 130 -18.04 19.93 -32.11
C ASN A 130 -17.05 19.03 -32.86
N GLY A 131 -16.24 18.25 -32.15
CA GLY A 131 -15.26 17.36 -32.76
C GLY A 131 -15.83 16.08 -33.39
N ASP A 132 -14.94 15.29 -34.00
CA ASP A 132 -15.27 13.98 -34.55
C ASP A 132 -15.74 13.01 -33.45
N ASP A 133 -16.82 12.27 -33.72
CA ASP A 133 -17.48 11.42 -32.72
C ASP A 133 -16.61 10.22 -32.35
N GLU A 134 -15.82 9.70 -33.28
CA GLU A 134 -15.00 8.52 -33.06
C GLU A 134 -13.68 8.87 -32.34
N GLU A 135 -13.03 9.96 -32.72
CA GLU A 135 -11.88 10.50 -31.99
C GLU A 135 -12.26 10.86 -30.54
N THR A 136 -13.42 11.50 -30.35
CA THR A 136 -13.94 11.84 -29.02
C THR A 136 -14.20 10.58 -28.20
N ARG A 137 -14.91 9.58 -28.74
CA ARG A 137 -15.19 8.33 -28.00
C ARG A 137 -13.91 7.61 -27.59
N ARG A 138 -12.90 7.52 -28.46
CA ARG A 138 -11.60 6.91 -28.13
C ARG A 138 -10.88 7.66 -27.02
N LEU A 139 -10.91 9.00 -27.06
CA LEU A 139 -10.34 9.82 -26.00
C LEU A 139 -11.06 9.60 -24.67
N LEU A 140 -12.39 9.58 -24.65
CA LEU A 140 -13.16 9.36 -23.43
C LEU A 140 -12.96 7.96 -22.85
N GLN A 141 -12.80 6.93 -23.70
CA GLN A 141 -12.49 5.57 -23.27
C GLN A 141 -11.09 5.44 -22.64
N SER A 142 -10.16 6.35 -22.94
CA SER A 142 -8.81 6.34 -22.37
C SER A 142 -8.75 6.79 -20.90
N GLN A 143 -9.84 7.37 -20.37
CA GLN A 143 -9.91 7.97 -19.04
C GLN A 143 -10.88 7.20 -18.14
N ALA A 144 -10.34 6.44 -17.18
CA ALA A 144 -11.12 5.54 -16.32
C ALA A 144 -11.74 6.24 -15.09
N GLU A 145 -11.35 7.48 -14.78
CA GLU A 145 -11.79 8.17 -13.56
C GLU A 145 -13.18 8.82 -13.67
N TRP A 146 -13.62 9.17 -14.87
CA TRP A 146 -14.86 9.92 -15.10
C TRP A 146 -15.75 9.20 -16.10
N VAL A 147 -17.04 9.10 -15.76
CA VAL A 147 -18.05 8.79 -16.76
C VAL A 147 -18.43 10.08 -17.47
N ILE A 148 -18.01 10.22 -18.73
CA ILE A 148 -18.32 11.39 -19.54
C ILE A 148 -19.39 11.02 -20.55
N ILE A 149 -20.49 11.78 -20.56
CA ILE A 149 -21.61 11.59 -21.49
C ILE A 149 -21.45 12.59 -22.64
N PRO A 150 -21.05 12.14 -23.85
CA PRO A 150 -20.85 13.04 -24.97
C PRO A 150 -22.15 13.35 -25.71
N PHE A 151 -22.32 14.63 -26.01
CA PHE A 151 -23.32 15.16 -26.94
C PHE A 151 -22.60 15.98 -28.01
N LYS A 152 -23.00 15.78 -29.26
CA LYS A 152 -22.59 16.70 -30.32
C LYS A 152 -23.49 17.92 -30.31
N GLU A 153 -22.94 19.10 -30.57
CA GLU A 153 -23.75 20.32 -30.61
C GLU A 153 -24.88 20.24 -31.64
N SER A 154 -24.59 19.67 -32.81
CA SER A 154 -25.59 19.47 -33.87
C SER A 154 -26.73 18.55 -33.43
N GLU A 155 -26.42 17.49 -32.67
CA GLU A 155 -27.43 16.54 -32.17
C GLU A 155 -28.43 17.22 -31.22
N LEU A 156 -27.96 18.18 -30.42
CA LEU A 156 -28.82 18.93 -29.49
C LEU A 156 -29.65 20.01 -30.19
N LYS A 157 -29.14 20.59 -31.29
CA LYS A 157 -29.82 21.63 -32.05
C LYS A 157 -30.96 21.07 -32.91
N ASP A 158 -30.77 19.91 -33.50
CA ASP A 158 -31.79 19.20 -34.27
C ASP A 158 -32.91 18.66 -33.36
N LEU A 159 -34.11 18.40 -33.91
CA LEU A 159 -35.32 17.97 -33.18
C LEU A 159 -35.06 16.73 -32.29
N CYS A 160 -34.66 17.00 -31.05
CA CYS A 160 -34.47 16.01 -30.00
C CYS A 160 -35.83 15.45 -29.61
N GLY A 161 -36.04 14.14 -29.79
CA GLY A 161 -37.19 13.46 -29.21
C GLY A 161 -37.28 13.71 -27.69
N SER A 162 -38.46 13.55 -27.10
CA SER A 162 -38.75 13.83 -25.68
C SER A 162 -37.96 12.99 -24.65
N LEU A 163 -37.09 12.10 -25.12
CA LEU A 163 -36.26 11.18 -24.35
C LEU A 163 -34.78 11.22 -24.76
N PHE A 164 -34.35 12.13 -25.64
CA PHE A 164 -33.04 12.08 -26.26
C PHE A 164 -31.88 12.15 -25.24
N VAL A 165 -31.91 13.11 -24.33
CA VAL A 165 -30.87 13.31 -23.30
C VAL A 165 -30.86 12.10 -22.37
N ARG A 166 -32.04 11.68 -21.88
CA ARG A 166 -32.15 10.49 -21.02
C ARG A 166 -31.72 9.20 -21.71
N ALA A 167 -31.99 9.04 -23.01
CA ALA A 167 -31.56 7.88 -23.80
C ALA A 167 -30.03 7.84 -23.95
N ARG A 168 -29.39 8.98 -24.21
CA ARG A 168 -27.93 9.06 -24.26
C ARG A 168 -27.30 8.73 -22.90
N ILE A 169 -27.86 9.27 -21.81
CA ILE A 169 -27.41 8.95 -20.44
C ILE A 169 -27.55 7.45 -20.16
N ALA A 170 -28.72 6.86 -20.48
CA ALA A 170 -28.99 5.44 -20.26
C ALA A 170 -28.10 4.53 -21.12
N ASP A 171 -27.77 4.93 -22.34
CA ASP A 171 -26.87 4.17 -23.21
C ASP A 171 -25.44 4.16 -22.66
N VAL A 172 -24.92 5.32 -22.24
CA VAL A 172 -23.57 5.42 -21.65
C VAL A 172 -23.49 4.67 -20.32
N LEU A 173 -24.35 5.01 -19.36
CA LEU A 173 -24.34 4.38 -18.03
C LEU A 173 -24.67 2.89 -18.10
N GLY A 174 -25.64 2.50 -18.93
CA GLY A 174 -26.03 1.11 -19.12
C GLY A 174 -24.98 0.28 -19.86
N SER A 175 -23.99 0.90 -20.51
CA SER A 175 -22.89 0.16 -21.14
C SER A 175 -21.73 -0.11 -20.18
N ILE A 176 -21.74 0.47 -18.98
CA ILE A 176 -20.66 0.36 -17.99
C ILE A 176 -21.09 -0.59 -16.87
N ASP A 177 -20.33 -1.68 -16.68
CA ASP A 177 -20.55 -2.59 -15.54
C ASP A 177 -19.96 -2.01 -14.25
N LEU A 178 -20.73 -1.15 -13.58
CA LEU A 178 -20.33 -0.56 -12.31
C LEU A 178 -20.18 -1.61 -11.18
N PHE A 179 -20.87 -2.74 -11.28
CA PHE A 179 -20.70 -3.84 -10.34
C PHE A 179 -19.35 -4.55 -10.56
N GLY A 180 -18.93 -4.74 -11.81
CA GLY A 180 -17.70 -5.42 -12.21
C GLY A 180 -16.40 -4.61 -12.10
N MET A 181 -16.45 -3.30 -11.82
CA MET A 181 -15.24 -2.47 -11.68
C MET A 181 -14.33 -2.94 -10.53
N THR A 182 -13.11 -3.38 -10.86
CA THR A 182 -12.14 -3.99 -9.92
C THR A 182 -11.16 -3.01 -9.29
N SER A 183 -11.05 -1.79 -9.82
CA SER A 183 -10.14 -0.76 -9.32
C SER A 183 -10.50 -0.36 -7.88
N PRO A 184 -9.52 -0.04 -7.01
CA PRO A 184 -9.78 0.53 -5.70
C PRO A 184 -10.73 1.70 -5.84
N ILE A 185 -11.72 1.75 -4.97
CA ILE A 185 -12.73 2.81 -4.99
C ILE A 185 -12.02 4.08 -4.51
N THR A 186 -11.53 4.87 -5.46
CA THR A 186 -10.78 6.11 -5.21
C THR A 186 -11.70 7.26 -4.77
N THR A 187 -13.01 7.10 -4.93
CA THR A 187 -14.02 8.09 -4.57
C THR A 187 -14.93 7.59 -3.46
N ASP A 188 -15.26 8.44 -2.47
CA ASP A 188 -16.17 8.11 -1.35
C ASP A 188 -17.54 7.59 -1.80
N ARG A 189 -17.91 7.86 -3.06
CA ARG A 189 -19.17 7.48 -3.69
C ARG A 189 -19.45 5.97 -3.67
N TYR A 190 -18.43 5.13 -3.78
CA TYR A 190 -18.60 3.67 -3.75
C TYR A 190 -18.13 3.04 -2.43
N PHE A 191 -17.91 3.86 -1.39
CA PHE A 191 -17.46 3.41 -0.08
C PHE A 191 -18.66 3.16 0.84
N PHE A 192 -19.17 1.94 0.82
CA PHE A 192 -20.40 1.53 1.52
C PHE A 192 -20.12 0.87 2.86
N GLY A 193 -21.00 1.06 3.85
CA GLY A 193 -20.99 0.32 5.13
C GLY A 193 -19.75 0.47 6.03
N ARG A 194 -18.74 1.24 5.62
CA ARG A 194 -17.45 1.39 6.33
C ARG A 194 -17.20 2.78 6.89
N ASN A 195 -18.20 3.66 6.81
CA ASN A 195 -18.06 5.06 7.23
C ASN A 195 -17.75 5.19 8.72
N GLU A 196 -18.42 4.42 9.57
CA GLU A 196 -18.17 4.42 11.02
C GLU A 196 -16.76 3.97 11.35
N LEU A 197 -16.29 2.89 10.73
CA LEU A 197 -14.91 2.40 10.91
C LEU A 197 -13.88 3.46 10.51
N VAL A 198 -14.04 4.11 9.35
CA VAL A 198 -13.12 5.20 8.95
C VAL A 198 -13.18 6.37 9.93
N GLN A 199 -14.37 6.75 10.42
CA GLN A 199 -14.49 7.82 11.41
C GLN A 199 -13.81 7.44 12.74
N GLN A 200 -13.95 6.19 13.19
CA GLN A 200 -13.24 5.70 14.36
C GLN A 200 -11.73 5.75 14.17
N LEU A 201 -11.19 5.21 13.07
CA LEU A 201 -9.77 5.26 12.76
C LEU A 201 -9.26 6.71 12.70
N LEU A 202 -10.05 7.61 12.11
CA LEU A 202 -9.73 9.03 12.01
C LEU A 202 -9.65 9.70 13.39
N VAL A 203 -10.61 9.44 14.27
CA VAL A 203 -10.61 9.99 15.63
C VAL A 203 -9.43 9.46 16.45
N ARG A 204 -9.12 8.17 16.38
CA ARG A 204 -7.97 7.58 17.10
C ARG A 204 -6.65 8.18 16.63
N THR A 205 -6.47 8.24 15.31
CA THR A 205 -5.23 8.70 14.69
C THR A 205 -5.04 10.22 14.88
N ILE A 206 -6.06 11.01 14.55
CA ILE A 206 -5.95 12.49 14.54
C ILE A 206 -6.26 13.11 15.89
N ARG A 207 -7.21 12.61 16.69
CA ARG A 207 -7.55 13.26 17.97
C ARG A 207 -6.78 12.65 19.13
N GLN A 208 -6.82 11.34 19.26
CA GLN A 208 -6.24 10.62 20.39
C GLN A 208 -4.73 10.40 20.24
N GLY A 209 -4.21 10.44 19.01
CA GLY A 209 -2.79 10.15 18.75
C GLY A 209 -2.45 8.70 19.02
N GLU A 210 -3.38 7.78 18.72
CA GLU A 210 -3.22 6.34 18.94
C GLU A 210 -2.99 5.59 17.63
N ASN A 211 -2.22 4.51 17.70
CA ASN A 211 -1.98 3.62 16.56
C ASN A 211 -3.09 2.56 16.48
N SER A 212 -3.38 2.06 15.27
CA SER A 212 -4.45 1.08 15.05
C SER A 212 -4.04 0.03 14.01
N GLY A 213 -4.65 -1.15 14.09
CA GLY A 213 -4.56 -2.18 13.05
C GLY A 213 -5.90 -2.38 12.34
N LEU A 214 -5.87 -2.71 11.05
CA LEU A 214 -7.04 -2.97 10.21
C LEU A 214 -6.87 -4.33 9.50
N PHE A 215 -7.63 -5.33 9.93
CA PHE A 215 -7.47 -6.70 9.46
C PHE A 215 -8.71 -7.22 8.73
N GLY A 216 -8.51 -8.16 7.83
CA GLY A 216 -9.58 -8.81 7.08
C GLY A 216 -9.06 -9.49 5.84
N LEU A 217 -9.82 -10.40 5.25
CA LEU A 217 -9.36 -11.19 4.11
C LEU A 217 -9.06 -10.35 2.86
N ARG A 218 -8.40 -10.96 1.87
CA ARG A 218 -8.21 -10.32 0.56
C ARG A 218 -9.57 -9.97 -0.06
N LYS A 219 -9.62 -8.87 -0.82
CA LYS A 219 -10.83 -8.35 -1.48
C LYS A 219 -11.99 -7.94 -0.56
N THR A 220 -11.77 -7.79 0.76
CA THR A 220 -12.78 -7.27 1.72
C THR A 220 -12.88 -5.73 1.76
N GLY A 221 -11.92 -5.02 1.15
CA GLY A 221 -11.92 -3.56 1.03
C GLY A 221 -10.94 -2.80 1.94
N LYS A 222 -9.92 -3.46 2.52
CA LYS A 222 -8.87 -2.82 3.34
C LYS A 222 -8.22 -1.62 2.67
N THR A 223 -7.67 -1.82 1.48
CA THR A 223 -7.03 -0.75 0.69
C THR A 223 -8.00 0.40 0.42
N SER A 224 -9.27 0.12 0.12
CA SER A 224 -10.31 1.15 -0.06
C SER A 224 -10.57 1.96 1.22
N VAL A 225 -10.52 1.32 2.40
CA VAL A 225 -10.64 1.99 3.71
C VAL A 225 -9.45 2.89 3.97
N LEU A 226 -8.23 2.43 3.67
CA LEU A 226 -7.01 3.25 3.81
C LEU A 226 -7.03 4.47 2.88
N TYR A 227 -7.42 4.31 1.61
CA TYR A 227 -7.59 5.44 0.69
C TYR A 227 -8.68 6.42 1.15
N ALA A 228 -9.81 5.91 1.69
CA ALA A 228 -10.84 6.77 2.25
C ALA A 228 -10.35 7.54 3.49
N LEU A 229 -9.58 6.88 4.35
CA LEU A 229 -8.95 7.50 5.51
C LEU A 229 -7.95 8.59 5.10
N GLU A 230 -7.06 8.31 4.15
CA GLU A 230 -6.10 9.26 3.61
C GLU A 230 -6.79 10.53 3.08
N ARG A 231 -7.82 10.36 2.23
CA ARG A 231 -8.57 11.49 1.66
C ARG A 231 -9.26 12.34 2.73
N ARG A 232 -9.84 11.72 3.77
CA ARG A 232 -10.46 12.45 4.89
C ARG A 232 -9.44 13.16 5.75
N ILE A 233 -8.27 12.57 5.98
CA ILE A 233 -7.15 13.23 6.67
C ILE A 233 -6.71 14.47 5.88
N GLN A 234 -6.52 14.34 4.56
CA GLN A 234 -6.11 15.46 3.71
C GLN A 234 -7.15 16.59 3.71
N ALA A 235 -8.45 16.25 3.62
CA ALA A 235 -9.53 17.23 3.73
C ALA A 235 -9.57 17.93 5.10
N HIS A 236 -9.32 17.19 6.20
CA HIS A 236 -9.20 17.79 7.52
C HIS A 236 -7.95 18.66 7.68
N SER A 237 -6.83 18.31 7.04
CA SER A 237 -5.61 19.12 7.10
C SER A 237 -5.81 20.55 6.62
N GLN A 238 -6.75 20.79 5.70
CA GLN A 238 -7.06 22.13 5.16
C GLN A 238 -7.81 23.02 6.16
N THR A 239 -8.56 22.40 7.08
CA THR A 239 -9.48 23.10 8.01
C THR A 239 -9.02 23.02 9.48
N TRP A 240 -7.93 22.29 9.77
CA TRP A 240 -7.46 22.06 11.12
C TRP A 240 -6.70 23.26 11.68
N GLU A 241 -7.26 23.91 12.71
CA GLU A 241 -6.67 25.05 13.41
C GLU A 241 -5.29 24.73 14.04
N GLY A 242 -4.97 23.45 14.26
CA GLY A 242 -3.71 23.01 14.86
C GLY A 242 -2.53 22.85 13.90
N GLY A 243 -2.68 23.16 12.60
CA GLY A 243 -1.62 23.09 11.60
C GLY A 243 -1.67 21.84 10.69
N ARG A 244 -0.77 21.75 9.70
CA ARG A 244 -0.82 20.78 8.59
C ARG A 244 -0.63 19.33 9.03
N ILE A 245 -1.42 18.40 8.50
CA ILE A 245 -1.26 16.95 8.73
C ILE A 245 -0.63 16.31 7.49
N LEU A 246 0.50 15.61 7.66
CA LEU A 246 1.08 14.79 6.60
C LEU A 246 0.58 13.36 6.72
N VAL A 247 0.10 12.78 5.63
CA VAL A 247 -0.28 11.37 5.53
C VAL A 247 0.48 10.72 4.38
N GLN A 248 0.97 9.49 4.59
CA GLN A 248 1.69 8.71 3.57
C GLN A 248 1.23 7.25 3.62
N LEU A 249 0.80 6.73 2.47
CA LEU A 249 0.44 5.33 2.27
C LEU A 249 1.63 4.53 1.70
N PHE A 250 1.93 3.39 2.31
CA PHE A 250 2.96 2.45 1.93
C PHE A 250 2.31 1.11 1.62
N ASP A 251 2.48 0.66 0.38
CA ASP A 251 2.19 -0.72 -0.02
C ASP A 251 3.42 -1.58 0.30
N CYS A 252 3.32 -2.41 1.34
CA CYS A 252 4.43 -3.25 1.77
C CYS A 252 4.74 -4.36 0.76
N SER A 253 3.79 -4.73 -0.11
CA SER A 253 4.03 -5.71 -1.18
C SER A 253 4.96 -5.20 -2.27
N ASN A 254 5.14 -3.88 -2.36
CA ASN A 254 5.99 -3.27 -3.37
C ASN A 254 7.46 -3.68 -3.14
N PRO A 255 8.19 -4.19 -4.16
CA PRO A 255 9.61 -4.51 -4.07
C PRO A 255 10.49 -3.36 -3.56
N GLY A 256 10.14 -2.12 -3.89
CA GLY A 256 10.83 -0.94 -3.36
C GLY A 256 10.62 -0.68 -1.87
N ILE A 257 9.76 -1.46 -1.20
CA ILE A 257 9.48 -1.38 0.24
C ILE A 257 9.94 -2.66 0.94
N HIS A 258 9.42 -3.85 0.58
CA HIS A 258 9.78 -5.07 1.32
C HIS A 258 11.23 -5.49 1.13
N SER A 259 11.89 -5.13 0.02
CA SER A 259 13.33 -5.45 -0.15
C SER A 259 14.25 -4.49 0.61
N CYS A 260 13.71 -3.40 1.18
CA CYS A 260 14.51 -2.44 1.94
C CYS A 260 14.86 -2.98 3.32
N ARG A 261 16.11 -2.77 3.74
CA ARG A 261 16.48 -2.95 5.14
C ARG A 261 15.78 -1.91 6.02
N TRP A 262 15.58 -2.21 7.31
CA TRP A 262 14.81 -1.34 8.21
C TRP A 262 15.25 0.13 8.21
N TRP A 263 16.55 0.43 8.15
CA TRP A 263 17.05 1.81 8.13
C TRP A 263 16.82 2.52 6.79
N GLN A 264 16.76 1.77 5.69
CA GLN A 264 16.45 2.28 4.35
C GLN A 264 14.97 2.60 4.24
N LEU A 265 14.09 1.78 4.84
CA LEU A 265 12.66 2.09 4.88
C LEU A 265 12.36 3.33 5.72
N LEU A 266 13.06 3.52 6.86
CA LEU A 266 12.97 4.76 7.64
C LEU A 266 13.41 5.99 6.83
N GLU A 267 14.46 5.86 6.04
CA GLU A 267 14.93 6.90 5.13
C GLU A 267 13.89 7.22 4.05
N GLU A 268 13.34 6.21 3.39
CA GLU A 268 12.30 6.35 2.37
C GLU A 268 11.06 7.07 2.93
N ILE A 269 10.66 6.78 4.18
CA ILE A 269 9.57 7.50 4.85
C ILE A 269 9.88 9.00 4.94
N ILE A 270 11.10 9.38 5.35
CA ILE A 270 11.50 10.78 5.48
C ILE A 270 11.55 11.47 4.10
N ILE A 271 12.06 10.79 3.07
CA ILE A 271 12.11 11.30 1.70
C ILE A 271 10.69 11.60 1.20
N ARG A 272 9.74 10.67 1.39
CA ARG A 272 8.34 10.89 0.99
C ARG A 272 7.66 12.02 1.74
N LEU A 273 7.90 12.12 3.06
CA LEU A 273 7.37 13.23 3.87
C LEU A 273 7.93 14.59 3.43
N GLN A 274 9.22 14.64 3.11
CA GLN A 274 9.86 15.84 2.56
C GLN A 274 9.24 16.22 1.21
N HIS A 275 9.12 15.26 0.30
CA HIS A 275 8.57 15.49 -1.04
C HIS A 275 7.12 16.00 -0.98
N ALA A 276 6.28 15.39 -0.12
CA ALA A 276 4.92 15.87 0.11
C ALA A 276 4.87 17.32 0.62
N LEU A 277 5.84 17.70 1.47
CA LEU A 277 5.95 19.07 1.95
C LEU A 277 6.34 20.06 0.84
N ASP A 278 7.29 19.67 -0.01
CA ASP A 278 7.92 20.52 -1.03
C ASP A 278 7.01 20.78 -2.23
N VAL A 279 6.31 19.75 -2.72
CA VAL A 279 5.33 19.86 -3.81
C VAL A 279 4.29 20.93 -3.48
N GLU A 280 3.79 20.93 -2.24
CA GLU A 280 2.73 21.84 -1.81
C GLU A 280 3.24 23.28 -1.57
N ARG A 281 4.54 23.46 -1.33
CA ARG A 281 5.16 24.78 -1.14
C ARG A 281 5.69 25.41 -2.43
N ALA A 282 5.58 24.70 -3.56
CA ALA A 282 6.23 25.07 -4.82
C ALA A 282 7.72 25.42 -4.62
N SER A 283 8.38 24.78 -3.65
CA SER A 283 9.76 25.04 -3.29
C SER A 283 10.62 23.83 -3.63
N SER A 284 11.64 24.02 -4.44
CA SER A 284 12.71 23.03 -4.60
C SER A 284 13.65 23.17 -3.41
N SER A 285 13.35 22.48 -2.30
CA SER A 285 14.44 22.18 -1.37
C SER A 285 15.32 21.15 -2.06
N ASP A 286 16.64 21.34 -2.05
CA ASP A 286 17.55 20.24 -2.41
C ASP A 286 17.10 19.07 -1.55
N ILE A 287 16.63 17.99 -2.18
CA ILE A 287 16.39 16.71 -1.51
C ILE A 287 17.78 16.30 -1.03
N GLY A 288 18.16 16.82 0.15
CA GLY A 288 19.43 16.49 0.76
C GLY A 288 19.46 14.98 0.79
N ALA A 289 20.56 14.41 0.32
CA ALA A 289 20.76 12.97 0.29
C ALA A 289 20.73 12.46 1.75
N TYR A 290 19.52 12.25 2.28
CA TYR A 290 19.31 11.44 3.45
C TYR A 290 20.00 10.12 3.10
N LYS A 291 21.00 9.78 3.91
CA LYS A 291 21.77 8.55 3.77
C LYS A 291 21.89 7.93 5.15
N PHE A 292 20.84 7.23 5.54
CA PHE A 292 20.73 6.62 6.86
C PHE A 292 21.71 5.47 6.94
N LYS A 293 22.59 5.53 7.94
CA LYS A 293 23.44 4.41 8.33
C LYS A 293 22.72 3.65 9.44
N MET A 294 22.78 2.32 9.40
CA MET A 294 22.10 1.44 10.37
C MET A 294 22.25 1.90 11.83
N ALA A 295 23.47 2.23 12.27
CA ALA A 295 23.75 2.62 13.65
C ALA A 295 23.14 3.97 14.06
N GLU A 296 22.92 4.88 13.10
CA GLU A 296 22.44 6.24 13.36
C GLU A 296 20.97 6.44 12.99
N ALA A 297 20.40 5.51 12.23
CA ALA A 297 19.06 5.60 11.65
C ALA A 297 17.96 5.93 12.69
N PRO A 298 17.92 5.35 13.91
CA PRO A 298 16.87 5.67 14.87
C PRO A 298 16.91 7.14 15.31
N ARG A 299 18.12 7.65 15.58
CA ARG A 299 18.34 9.04 15.98
C ARG A 299 18.06 10.00 14.82
N GLN A 300 18.52 9.66 13.61
CA GLN A 300 18.30 10.48 12.42
C GLN A 300 16.80 10.58 12.09
N PHE A 301 16.08 9.46 12.07
CA PHE A 301 14.63 9.41 11.86
C PHE A 301 13.87 10.26 12.89
N THR A 302 14.14 10.04 14.18
CA THR A 302 13.49 10.77 15.28
C THR A 302 13.71 12.28 15.17
N ASN A 303 14.94 12.71 14.86
CA ASN A 303 15.28 14.12 14.70
C ASN A 303 14.54 14.75 13.51
N GLN A 304 14.46 14.05 12.38
CA GLN A 304 13.74 14.55 11.20
C GLN A 304 12.23 14.66 11.46
N VAL A 305 11.63 13.65 12.09
CA VAL A 305 10.21 13.71 12.50
C VAL A 305 9.96 14.91 13.42
N LYS A 306 10.79 15.12 14.45
CA LYS A 306 10.68 16.30 15.31
C LYS A 306 10.86 17.61 14.55
N LEU A 307 11.76 17.66 13.57
CA LEU A 307 11.97 18.84 12.73
C LEU A 307 10.70 19.19 11.94
N PHE A 308 10.06 18.19 11.32
CA PHE A 308 8.77 18.38 10.65
C PHE A 308 7.73 18.96 11.61
N LEU A 309 7.60 18.35 12.78
CA LEU A 309 6.59 18.66 13.79
C LEU A 309 6.78 19.98 14.55
N THR A 310 7.97 20.58 14.49
CA THR A 310 8.29 21.79 15.29
C THR A 310 8.68 22.99 14.43
N LYS A 311 9.44 22.78 13.35
CA LYS A 311 9.99 23.88 12.55
C LYS A 311 9.36 24.01 11.17
N ARG A 312 8.66 22.98 10.67
CA ARG A 312 8.10 22.97 9.31
C ARG A 312 6.57 23.13 9.27
N GLY A 313 5.94 23.47 10.39
CA GLY A 313 4.49 23.76 10.45
C GLY A 313 3.60 22.52 10.28
N VAL A 314 4.16 21.33 10.48
CA VAL A 314 3.40 20.07 10.50
C VAL A 314 2.90 19.84 11.92
N SER A 315 1.60 19.63 12.07
CA SER A 315 0.96 19.33 13.35
C SER A 315 1.05 17.84 13.70
N ARG A 316 0.88 16.98 12.69
CA ARG A 316 0.86 15.52 12.81
C ARG A 316 1.38 14.82 11.56
N ILE A 317 1.90 13.62 11.75
CA ILE A 317 2.36 12.71 10.70
C ILE A 317 1.65 11.37 10.88
N ILE A 318 1.04 10.87 9.80
CA ILE A 318 0.26 9.64 9.78
C ILE A 318 0.87 8.71 8.72
N LEU A 319 1.29 7.52 9.14
CA LEU A 319 1.83 6.49 8.24
C LEU A 319 0.80 5.37 8.09
N LEU A 320 0.39 5.08 6.86
CA LEU A 320 -0.53 3.98 6.56
C LEU A 320 0.28 2.88 5.89
N PHE A 321 0.27 1.66 6.43
CA PHE A 321 0.95 0.49 5.85
C PHE A 321 -0.09 -0.52 5.41
N ASP A 322 -0.18 -0.82 4.11
CA ASP A 322 -1.00 -1.90 3.56
C ASP A 322 -0.15 -3.15 3.30
N GLU A 323 -0.80 -4.32 3.30
CA GLU A 323 -0.18 -5.64 3.12
C GLU A 323 1.02 -5.91 4.07
N ILE A 324 0.83 -5.64 5.37
CA ILE A 324 1.89 -5.75 6.39
C ILE A 324 2.57 -7.12 6.48
N GLU A 325 1.94 -8.17 5.97
CA GLU A 325 2.51 -9.52 5.86
C GLU A 325 3.91 -9.52 5.26
N TYR A 326 4.16 -8.65 4.26
CA TYR A 326 5.43 -8.53 3.55
C TYR A 326 6.59 -7.95 4.37
N ILE A 327 6.31 -7.39 5.54
CA ILE A 327 7.33 -6.92 6.46
C ILE A 327 7.21 -7.55 7.84
N THR A 328 6.45 -8.64 7.98
CA THR A 328 6.22 -9.33 9.25
C THR A 328 7.03 -10.63 9.34
N PRO A 329 7.77 -10.88 10.44
CA PRO A 329 8.60 -12.08 10.60
C PRO A 329 7.83 -13.39 10.46
N GLY A 330 8.47 -14.41 9.90
CA GLY A 330 7.95 -15.77 9.83
C GLY A 330 6.80 -16.02 8.86
N ILE A 331 6.24 -14.97 8.24
CA ILE A 331 5.13 -15.04 7.29
C ILE A 331 5.64 -15.26 5.86
N GLU A 332 6.78 -14.68 5.48
CA GLU A 332 7.23 -14.66 4.09
C GLU A 332 7.92 -15.93 3.52
N GLY A 333 7.94 -15.98 2.19
CA GLY A 333 8.87 -16.79 1.39
C GLY A 333 10.28 -16.16 1.29
N ILE A 334 11.17 -16.80 0.53
CA ILE A 334 12.65 -16.57 0.53
C ILE A 334 13.07 -15.09 0.35
N LEU A 335 12.29 -14.25 -0.34
CA LEU A 335 12.71 -12.92 -0.81
C LEU A 335 12.80 -11.83 0.27
N ALA A 336 12.02 -11.90 1.35
CA ALA A 336 12.04 -10.87 2.39
C ALA A 336 12.16 -11.42 3.83
N ARG A 337 12.75 -12.63 3.91
CA ARG A 337 13.28 -13.28 5.14
C ARG A 337 14.16 -12.37 6.02
N HIS A 338 14.77 -11.33 5.47
CA HIS A 338 15.54 -10.37 6.28
C HIS A 338 14.65 -9.61 7.29
N TRP A 339 13.34 -9.52 7.09
CA TRP A 339 12.38 -8.96 8.05
C TRP A 339 12.32 -9.71 9.37
N ASP A 340 12.76 -10.97 9.42
CA ASP A 340 12.97 -11.68 10.68
C ASP A 340 13.92 -10.91 11.62
N GLN A 341 14.91 -10.21 11.07
CA GLN A 341 15.86 -9.40 11.83
C GLN A 341 15.51 -7.91 11.82
N ASP A 342 14.86 -7.43 10.76
CA ASP A 342 14.62 -6.00 10.53
C ASP A 342 13.31 -5.48 11.14
N PHE A 343 12.31 -6.34 11.37
CA PHE A 343 11.01 -5.93 11.91
C PHE A 343 11.11 -5.23 13.27
N VAL A 344 11.82 -5.86 14.21
CA VAL A 344 11.93 -5.33 15.58
C VAL A 344 12.63 -3.96 15.62
N PRO A 345 13.84 -3.77 15.05
CA PRO A 345 14.49 -2.45 15.09
C PRO A 345 13.71 -1.38 14.32
N PHE A 346 13.00 -1.74 13.24
CA PHE A 346 12.11 -0.82 12.52
C PHE A 346 11.00 -0.29 13.42
N TRP A 347 10.19 -1.19 13.99
CA TRP A 347 9.03 -0.80 14.79
C TRP A 347 9.40 -0.25 16.16
N GLN A 348 10.53 -0.66 16.75
CA GLN A 348 11.09 -0.01 17.94
C GLN A 348 11.39 1.46 17.67
N THR A 349 12.02 1.77 16.52
CA THR A 349 12.32 3.15 16.13
C THR A 349 11.06 3.97 15.95
N ILE A 350 10.05 3.45 15.23
CA ILE A 350 8.78 4.13 15.03
C ILE A 350 8.05 4.37 16.36
N ARG A 351 7.99 3.36 17.24
CA ARG A 351 7.31 3.45 18.54
C ARG A 351 8.00 4.42 19.49
N ALA A 352 9.34 4.41 19.55
CA ALA A 352 10.10 5.38 20.32
C ALA A 352 9.84 6.81 19.80
N THR A 353 9.87 6.99 18.48
CA THR A 353 9.59 8.29 17.86
C THR A 353 8.16 8.76 18.14
N HIS A 354 7.17 7.87 18.09
CA HIS A 354 5.77 8.15 18.44
C HIS A 354 5.64 8.69 19.87
N GLN A 355 6.31 8.05 20.84
CA GLN A 355 6.33 8.48 22.24
C GLN A 355 7.01 9.85 22.38
N GLU A 356 8.18 10.04 21.78
CA GLU A 356 8.92 11.30 21.84
C GLU A 356 8.22 12.46 21.09
N ALA A 357 7.36 12.14 20.13
CA ALA A 357 6.53 13.10 19.41
C ALA A 357 5.23 13.45 20.16
N ASN A 358 4.98 12.86 21.34
CA ASN A 358 3.73 12.96 22.09
C ASN A 358 2.49 12.54 21.26
N GLY A 359 2.56 11.41 20.56
CA GLY A 359 1.45 10.90 19.76
C GLY A 359 1.14 11.71 18.49
N ARG A 360 2.04 12.62 18.09
CA ARG A 360 1.92 13.38 16.83
C ARG A 360 2.46 12.63 15.61
N LEU A 361 3.20 11.55 15.81
CA LEU A 361 3.49 10.55 14.78
C LEU A 361 2.62 9.33 15.08
N THR A 362 1.70 8.98 14.21
CA THR A 362 0.82 7.80 14.36
C THR A 362 0.87 6.92 13.14
N PHE A 363 0.50 5.66 13.28
CA PHE A 363 0.40 4.74 12.16
C PHE A 363 -0.85 3.87 12.20
N VAL A 364 -1.29 3.47 11.01
CA VAL A 364 -2.31 2.44 10.80
C VAL A 364 -1.70 1.33 9.97
N ILE A 365 -1.80 0.10 10.47
CA ILE A 365 -1.31 -1.10 9.78
C ILE A 365 -2.51 -1.87 9.25
N ALA A 366 -2.47 -2.29 7.99
CA ALA A 366 -3.48 -3.16 7.41
C ALA A 366 -2.87 -4.48 6.92
N GLY A 367 -3.61 -5.56 7.15
CA GLY A 367 -3.20 -6.91 6.81
C GLY A 367 -4.38 -7.88 6.77
N VAL A 368 -4.09 -9.13 6.51
CA VAL A 368 -5.00 -10.26 6.59
C VAL A 368 -5.20 -10.69 8.04
N ASN A 369 -4.12 -10.96 8.76
CA ASN A 369 -4.18 -11.42 10.15
C ASN A 369 -3.50 -10.45 11.13
N PRO A 370 -4.06 -10.24 12.33
CA PRO A 370 -3.47 -9.42 13.39
C PRO A 370 -2.25 -10.02 14.08
N ARG A 371 -1.64 -11.10 13.56
CA ARG A 371 -0.48 -11.78 14.16
C ARG A 371 0.63 -10.83 14.59
N CYS A 372 0.94 -9.84 13.74
CA CYS A 372 1.94 -8.81 14.03
C CYS A 372 1.62 -7.96 15.28
N LEU A 373 0.37 -7.92 15.74
CA LEU A 373 -0.08 -7.20 16.95
C LEU A 373 -0.38 -8.11 18.14
N THR A 374 -0.71 -9.38 17.88
CA THR A 374 -1.13 -10.33 18.93
C THR A 374 0.00 -11.17 19.48
N GLU A 375 1.08 -11.38 18.72
CA GLU A 375 2.26 -12.08 19.25
C GLU A 375 3.04 -11.19 20.21
N ALA A 376 3.37 -11.73 21.39
CA ALA A 376 4.11 -10.98 22.40
C ALA A 376 5.59 -10.80 22.04
N ARG A 377 6.15 -11.70 21.22
CA ARG A 377 7.58 -11.74 20.89
C ARG A 377 7.81 -12.24 19.47
N PHE A 378 8.85 -11.71 18.83
CA PHE A 378 9.41 -12.23 17.59
C PHE A 378 10.91 -12.49 17.80
N ASN A 379 11.40 -13.68 17.45
CA ASN A 379 12.80 -14.07 17.64
C ASN A 379 13.34 -13.76 19.04
N GLU A 380 12.56 -14.16 20.06
CA GLU A 380 12.80 -13.93 21.50
C GLU A 380 12.78 -12.46 21.96
N GLN A 381 12.68 -11.50 21.04
CA GLN A 381 12.60 -10.07 21.36
C GLN A 381 11.14 -9.63 21.57
N PRO A 382 10.88 -8.70 22.51
CA PRO A 382 9.54 -8.14 22.71
C PRO A 382 9.01 -7.47 21.44
N ASN A 383 7.77 -7.81 21.06
CA ASN A 383 7.14 -7.22 19.88
C ASN A 383 6.75 -5.75 20.14
N PRO A 384 7.30 -4.77 19.38
CA PRO A 384 6.97 -3.36 19.54
C PRO A 384 5.53 -3.02 19.15
N LEU A 385 4.83 -3.88 18.42
CA LEU A 385 3.44 -3.68 18.03
C LEU A 385 2.42 -4.37 18.96
N PHE A 386 2.90 -5.11 19.96
CA PHE A 386 2.04 -5.85 20.87
C PHE A 386 1.03 -4.93 21.57
N GLN A 387 -0.23 -5.38 21.61
CA GLN A 387 -1.38 -4.67 22.22
C GLN A 387 -1.87 -3.40 21.50
N ILE A 388 -1.45 -3.16 20.26
CA ILE A 388 -2.15 -2.17 19.42
C ILE A 388 -3.55 -2.72 19.09
N GLN A 389 -4.57 -1.86 19.16
CA GLN A 389 -5.96 -2.27 18.93
C GLN A 389 -6.15 -2.78 17.49
N PRO A 390 -6.57 -4.04 17.29
CA PRO A 390 -7.01 -4.52 15.99
C PRO A 390 -8.47 -4.14 15.73
N TYR A 391 -8.74 -3.66 14.53
CA TYR A 391 -10.07 -3.52 13.93
C TYR A 391 -10.22 -4.54 12.82
N TYR A 392 -11.41 -5.08 12.64
CA TYR A 392 -11.70 -6.07 11.61
C TYR A 392 -12.69 -5.54 10.60
N LEU A 393 -12.49 -5.86 9.33
CA LEU A 393 -13.48 -5.65 8.29
C LEU A 393 -14.51 -6.78 8.32
N GLU A 394 -15.46 -6.63 9.22
CA GLU A 394 -16.59 -7.55 9.35
C GLU A 394 -17.41 -7.60 8.06
N PRO A 395 -18.14 -8.68 7.76
CA PRO A 395 -19.02 -8.72 6.60
C PRO A 395 -20.07 -7.62 6.58
N PHE A 396 -20.59 -7.30 5.39
CA PHE A 396 -21.68 -6.35 5.28
C PHE A 396 -22.96 -6.87 5.94
N THR A 397 -23.58 -5.99 6.73
CA THR A 397 -24.96 -6.15 7.18
C THR A 397 -25.93 -6.10 6.00
N VAL A 398 -27.16 -6.55 6.19
CA VAL A 398 -28.22 -6.46 5.16
C VAL A 398 -28.40 -5.00 4.71
N ASP A 399 -28.34 -4.05 5.64
CA ASP A 399 -28.45 -2.62 5.33
C ASP A 399 -27.26 -2.12 4.48
N SER A 400 -26.04 -2.57 4.78
CA SER A 400 -24.85 -2.22 3.97
C SER A 400 -24.92 -2.84 2.57
N VAL A 401 -25.39 -4.09 2.45
CA VAL A 401 -25.66 -4.74 1.15
C VAL A 401 -26.72 -3.96 0.38
N ARG A 402 -27.81 -3.56 1.04
CA ARG A 402 -28.89 -2.77 0.46
C ARG A 402 -28.39 -1.42 -0.04
N GLU A 403 -27.61 -0.70 0.75
CA GLU A 403 -27.02 0.58 0.37
C GLU A 403 -26.17 0.45 -0.89
N MET A 404 -25.23 -0.51 -0.90
CA MET A 404 -24.32 -0.76 -2.03
C MET A 404 -25.09 -1.17 -3.29
N VAL A 405 -25.89 -2.22 -3.20
CA VAL A 405 -26.54 -2.85 -4.36
C VAL A 405 -27.61 -1.91 -4.95
N ARG A 406 -28.33 -1.16 -4.11
CA ARG A 406 -29.31 -0.17 -4.58
C ARG A 406 -28.64 1.04 -5.24
N THR A 407 -27.54 1.53 -4.68
CA THR A 407 -26.82 2.70 -5.20
C THR A 407 -26.19 2.38 -6.55
N ILE A 408 -25.42 1.29 -6.63
CA ILE A 408 -24.82 0.84 -7.90
C ILE A 408 -25.92 0.43 -8.89
N GLY A 409 -26.94 -0.29 -8.43
CA GLY A 409 -28.06 -0.75 -9.25
C GLY A 409 -28.76 0.39 -9.98
N ARG A 410 -29.10 1.49 -9.30
CA ARG A 410 -29.74 2.66 -9.93
C ARG A 410 -28.94 3.23 -11.09
N TRP A 411 -27.63 3.40 -10.89
CA TRP A 411 -26.72 3.88 -11.92
C TRP A 411 -26.61 2.89 -13.08
N ALA A 412 -26.54 1.60 -12.75
CA ALA A 412 -26.45 0.50 -13.70
C ALA A 412 -27.77 0.20 -14.43
N GLY A 413 -28.86 0.91 -14.13
CA GLY A 413 -30.18 0.73 -14.75
C GLY A 413 -31.08 -0.33 -14.11
N LEU A 414 -30.76 -0.78 -12.90
CA LEU A 414 -31.45 -1.85 -12.18
C LEU A 414 -32.20 -1.35 -10.94
N LYS A 415 -33.32 -2.01 -10.63
CA LYS A 415 -34.10 -1.85 -9.40
C LYS A 415 -34.26 -3.22 -8.73
N PRO A 416 -33.34 -3.60 -7.84
CA PRO A 416 -33.48 -4.79 -7.02
C PRO A 416 -34.69 -4.67 -6.08
N LYS A 417 -35.47 -5.75 -5.96
CA LYS A 417 -36.51 -5.90 -4.94
C LYS A 417 -35.89 -5.99 -3.53
N GLU A 418 -36.70 -5.72 -2.51
CA GLU A 418 -36.23 -5.69 -1.12
C GLU A 418 -35.81 -7.07 -0.58
N ASP A 419 -36.39 -8.15 -1.11
CA ASP A 419 -36.03 -9.55 -0.79
C ASP A 419 -34.66 -9.98 -1.35
N VAL A 420 -34.15 -9.25 -2.36
CA VAL A 420 -32.83 -9.53 -2.95
C VAL A 420 -31.69 -9.25 -1.96
N TYR A 421 -31.79 -8.20 -1.14
CA TYR A 421 -30.71 -7.81 -0.23
C TYR A 421 -30.43 -8.87 0.87
N PRO A 422 -31.43 -9.38 1.62
CA PRO A 422 -31.19 -10.46 2.57
C PRO A 422 -30.71 -11.74 1.88
N TYR A 423 -31.26 -12.07 0.69
CA TYR A 423 -30.80 -13.22 -0.10
C TYR A 423 -29.30 -13.12 -0.45
N LEU A 424 -28.84 -11.97 -0.95
CA LEU A 424 -27.43 -11.75 -1.29
C LEU A 424 -26.52 -11.85 -0.07
N LYS A 425 -26.94 -11.29 1.07
CA LYS A 425 -26.19 -11.40 2.33
C LYS A 425 -26.07 -12.85 2.77
N GLU A 426 -27.18 -13.60 2.70
CA GLU A 426 -27.22 -15.00 3.13
C GLU A 426 -26.39 -15.92 2.23
N ARG A 427 -26.48 -15.74 0.91
CA ARG A 427 -25.77 -16.60 -0.06
C ARG A 427 -24.26 -16.35 -0.05
N TYR A 428 -23.85 -15.08 -0.01
CA TYR A 428 -22.45 -14.65 -0.19
C TYR A 428 -21.80 -14.16 1.11
N GLY A 429 -22.38 -14.47 2.27
CA GLY A 429 -21.83 -14.17 3.59
C GLY A 429 -21.62 -12.69 3.89
N GLY A 430 -22.20 -11.77 3.12
CA GLY A 430 -21.95 -10.33 3.24
C GLY A 430 -20.61 -9.87 2.63
N HIS A 431 -19.93 -10.68 1.81
CA HIS A 431 -18.67 -10.30 1.17
C HIS A 431 -18.91 -9.32 -0.02
N PRO A 432 -18.45 -8.06 0.05
CA PRO A 432 -18.83 -7.04 -0.94
C PRO A 432 -18.43 -7.40 -2.38
N PHE A 433 -17.24 -7.97 -2.56
CA PHE A 433 -16.74 -8.34 -3.89
C PHE A 433 -17.55 -9.48 -4.54
N LEU A 434 -17.90 -10.54 -3.80
CA LEU A 434 -18.67 -11.67 -4.32
C LEU A 434 -20.09 -11.24 -4.69
N ILE A 435 -20.72 -10.43 -3.81
CA ILE A 435 -22.04 -9.84 -4.07
C ILE A 435 -22.00 -9.01 -5.36
N ARG A 436 -20.97 -8.18 -5.55
CA ARG A 436 -20.79 -7.39 -6.77
C ARG A 436 -20.64 -8.26 -8.01
N ILE A 437 -19.89 -9.36 -7.96
CA ILE A 437 -19.76 -10.30 -9.08
C ILE A 437 -21.10 -10.94 -9.45
N ALA A 438 -21.88 -11.37 -8.45
CA ALA A 438 -23.22 -11.90 -8.66
C ALA A 438 -24.15 -10.86 -9.31
N CYS A 439 -24.16 -9.63 -8.80
CA CYS A 439 -24.93 -8.53 -9.39
C CYS A 439 -24.47 -8.15 -10.80
N SER A 440 -23.16 -8.18 -11.06
CA SER A 440 -22.55 -7.97 -12.39
C SER A 440 -23.06 -9.01 -13.38
N GLU A 441 -23.16 -10.27 -12.98
CA GLU A 441 -23.66 -11.32 -13.87
C GLU A 441 -25.14 -11.12 -14.20
N VAL A 442 -25.98 -10.87 -13.20
CA VAL A 442 -27.40 -10.53 -13.45
C VAL A 442 -27.54 -9.30 -14.34
N TRP A 443 -26.71 -8.27 -14.13
CA TRP A 443 -26.71 -7.05 -14.91
C TRP A 443 -26.44 -7.28 -16.41
N LYS A 444 -25.60 -8.26 -16.78
CA LYS A 444 -25.34 -8.59 -18.19
C LYS A 444 -26.58 -9.08 -18.92
N HIS A 445 -27.52 -9.72 -18.22
CA HIS A 445 -28.72 -10.35 -18.78
C HIS A 445 -29.98 -9.48 -18.69
N LYS A 446 -29.87 -8.21 -18.28
CA LYS A 446 -31.01 -7.30 -18.06
C LYS A 446 -31.03 -6.13 -19.06
N ASN A 447 -32.23 -5.59 -19.33
CA ASN A 447 -32.41 -4.44 -20.21
C ASN A 447 -32.12 -3.12 -19.47
N LYS A 448 -30.84 -2.74 -19.44
CA LYS A 448 -30.30 -1.57 -18.73
C LYS A 448 -30.41 -0.21 -19.44
N LYS A 449 -30.71 -0.21 -20.74
CA LYS A 449 -30.66 0.99 -21.60
C LYS A 449 -31.98 1.75 -21.69
N ASN A 450 -33.00 1.33 -20.93
CA ASN A 450 -34.29 2.02 -20.91
C ASN A 450 -34.14 3.43 -20.29
N PRO A 451 -34.52 4.53 -21.00
CA PRO A 451 -34.35 5.90 -20.51
C PRO A 451 -35.36 6.34 -19.43
N GLU A 452 -36.44 5.59 -19.24
CA GLU A 452 -37.56 6.00 -18.39
C GLU A 452 -37.66 5.17 -17.11
N HIS A 453 -37.36 3.87 -17.20
CA HIS A 453 -37.58 2.95 -16.10
C HIS A 453 -36.33 2.14 -15.78
N LEU A 454 -36.19 1.83 -14.49
CA LEU A 454 -35.21 0.88 -14.00
C LEU A 454 -35.75 -0.54 -14.20
N GLU A 455 -34.88 -1.44 -14.64
CA GLU A 455 -35.22 -2.84 -14.85
C GLU A 455 -35.32 -3.59 -13.52
N LEU A 456 -36.42 -4.31 -13.30
CA LEU A 456 -36.67 -5.01 -12.05
C LEU A 456 -35.75 -6.24 -11.92
N VAL A 457 -35.13 -6.38 -10.75
CA VAL A 457 -34.31 -7.55 -10.39
C VAL A 457 -34.93 -8.25 -9.18
N THR A 458 -35.06 -9.56 -9.28
CA THR A 458 -35.69 -10.44 -8.30
C THR A 458 -34.73 -11.55 -7.87
N VAL A 459 -35.03 -12.23 -6.76
CA VAL A 459 -34.24 -13.40 -6.32
C VAL A 459 -34.17 -14.48 -7.40
N HIS A 460 -35.27 -14.70 -8.13
CA HIS A 460 -35.32 -15.66 -9.23
C HIS A 460 -34.30 -15.40 -10.34
N ASP A 461 -33.92 -14.14 -10.57
CA ASP A 461 -32.90 -13.80 -11.57
C ASP A 461 -31.51 -14.33 -11.16
N PHE A 462 -31.20 -14.32 -9.85
CA PHE A 462 -29.96 -14.87 -9.31
C PHE A 462 -29.98 -16.39 -9.30
N GLU A 463 -31.11 -17.00 -8.91
CA GLU A 463 -31.27 -18.47 -8.92
C GLU A 463 -31.13 -19.03 -10.33
N LYS A 464 -31.74 -18.38 -11.32
CA LYS A 464 -31.65 -18.78 -12.73
C LYS A 464 -30.21 -18.72 -13.27
N LEU A 465 -29.42 -17.76 -12.80
CA LEU A 465 -28.03 -17.55 -13.21
C LEU A 465 -27.00 -18.15 -12.23
N ALA A 466 -27.45 -18.95 -11.27
CA ALA A 466 -26.59 -19.52 -10.24
C ALA A 466 -25.38 -20.29 -10.83
N PRO A 467 -25.51 -21.12 -11.89
CA PRO A 467 -24.37 -21.82 -12.48
C PRO A 467 -23.31 -20.86 -13.06
N GLN A 468 -23.73 -19.81 -13.79
CA GLN A 468 -22.82 -18.82 -14.36
C GLN A 468 -22.15 -17.97 -13.28
N ILE A 469 -22.89 -17.65 -12.23
CA ILE A 469 -22.36 -16.93 -11.08
C ILE A 469 -21.30 -17.79 -10.38
N GLN A 470 -21.58 -19.07 -10.12
CA GLN A 470 -20.64 -20.01 -9.51
C GLN A 470 -19.33 -20.13 -10.29
N GLU A 471 -19.42 -20.30 -11.60
CA GLU A 471 -18.25 -20.34 -12.49
C GLU A 471 -17.41 -19.05 -12.36
N ARG A 472 -18.06 -17.88 -12.36
CA ARG A 472 -17.37 -16.60 -12.18
C ARG A 472 -16.82 -16.36 -10.78
N LEU A 473 -17.39 -16.97 -9.75
CA LEU A 473 -16.93 -16.84 -8.37
C LEU A 473 -15.75 -17.74 -8.04
N ALA A 474 -15.47 -18.77 -8.83
CA ALA A 474 -14.37 -19.71 -8.58
C ALA A 474 -13.01 -19.02 -8.41
N GLN A 475 -12.60 -18.17 -9.36
CA GLN A 475 -11.33 -17.44 -9.27
C GLN A 475 -11.30 -16.40 -8.12
N PRO A 476 -12.34 -15.55 -7.93
CA PRO A 476 -12.46 -14.69 -6.75
C PRO A 476 -12.34 -15.41 -5.41
N ILE A 477 -12.95 -16.60 -5.27
CA ILE A 477 -12.84 -17.42 -4.05
C ILE A 477 -11.39 -17.89 -3.88
N LYS A 478 -10.74 -18.37 -4.95
CA LYS A 478 -9.30 -18.67 -4.94
C LYS A 478 -8.50 -17.46 -4.45
N ASP A 479 -8.70 -16.27 -5.00
CA ASP A 479 -7.98 -15.06 -4.61
C ASP A 479 -8.18 -14.68 -3.13
N ILE A 480 -9.37 -14.89 -2.57
CA ILE A 480 -9.67 -14.66 -1.15
C ILE A 480 -8.87 -15.63 -0.29
N LEU A 481 -8.92 -16.93 -0.63
CA LEU A 481 -8.28 -18.01 0.11
C LEU A 481 -6.76 -18.04 -0.07
N LEU A 482 -6.22 -17.49 -1.16
CA LEU A 482 -4.79 -17.45 -1.47
C LEU A 482 -3.97 -16.92 -0.29
N SER A 483 -4.47 -15.87 0.36
CA SER A 483 -3.81 -15.30 1.53
C SER A 483 -3.76 -16.26 2.73
N LEU A 484 -4.78 -17.09 2.92
CA LEU A 484 -4.77 -18.12 3.96
C LEU A 484 -3.84 -19.26 3.58
N VAL A 485 -3.88 -19.73 2.33
CA VAL A 485 -3.00 -20.80 1.85
C VAL A 485 -1.52 -20.42 1.98
N TRP A 486 -1.14 -19.19 1.61
CA TRP A 486 0.24 -18.74 1.68
C TRP A 486 0.70 -18.34 3.07
N TRP A 487 -0.11 -17.57 3.80
CA TRP A 487 0.34 -16.93 5.03
C TRP A 487 -0.14 -17.62 6.31
N TYR A 488 -1.25 -18.34 6.25
CA TYR A 488 -1.92 -18.95 7.41
C TYR A 488 -2.43 -20.37 7.07
N PRO A 489 -1.53 -21.30 6.68
CA PRO A 489 -1.93 -22.63 6.19
C PRO A 489 -2.71 -23.45 7.23
N GLU A 490 -2.42 -23.26 8.51
CA GLU A 490 -3.14 -23.87 9.64
C GLU A 490 -4.63 -23.43 9.66
N GLU A 491 -4.90 -22.14 9.42
CA GLU A 491 -6.27 -21.62 9.31
C GLU A 491 -6.99 -22.16 8.07
N TYR A 492 -6.26 -22.38 6.97
CA TYR A 492 -6.82 -23.00 5.77
C TYR A 492 -7.15 -24.49 5.99
N GLU A 493 -6.28 -25.23 6.67
CA GLU A 493 -6.54 -26.64 7.04
C GLU A 493 -7.77 -26.77 7.91
N LEU A 494 -7.93 -25.86 8.88
CA LEU A 494 -9.13 -25.80 9.71
C LEU A 494 -10.40 -25.60 8.86
N LEU A 495 -10.35 -24.74 7.84
CA LEU A 495 -11.48 -24.57 6.91
C LEU A 495 -11.83 -25.86 6.14
N GLN A 496 -10.82 -26.65 5.74
CA GLN A 496 -11.04 -27.91 5.04
C GLN A 496 -11.70 -28.95 5.95
N ILE A 497 -11.15 -29.13 7.16
CA ILE A 497 -11.66 -30.06 8.16
C ILE A 497 -13.13 -29.74 8.52
N LEU A 498 -13.43 -28.44 8.70
CA LEU A 498 -14.79 -27.98 9.00
C LEU A 498 -15.78 -28.27 7.86
N VAL A 499 -15.32 -28.28 6.61
CA VAL A 499 -16.16 -28.59 5.44
C VAL A 499 -16.38 -30.09 5.24
N GLU A 500 -15.40 -30.91 5.63
CA GLU A 500 -15.46 -32.37 5.58
C GLU A 500 -16.42 -32.96 6.62
N GLY A 501 -16.70 -32.23 7.71
CA GLY A 501 -17.83 -32.49 8.59
C GLY A 501 -17.58 -33.50 9.70
N ASP A 502 -16.35 -33.61 10.21
CA ASP A 502 -16.10 -34.34 11.45
C ASP A 502 -16.57 -33.50 12.65
N GLU A 503 -17.88 -33.54 12.91
CA GLU A 503 -18.52 -32.79 14.01
C GLU A 503 -17.86 -33.07 15.37
N THR A 504 -17.29 -34.27 15.56
CA THR A 504 -16.60 -34.70 16.78
C THR A 504 -15.24 -34.04 16.94
N PHE A 505 -14.37 -34.16 15.92
CA PHE A 505 -13.04 -33.52 15.91
C PHE A 505 -13.16 -32.00 15.98
N VAL A 506 -14.13 -31.45 15.24
CA VAL A 506 -14.46 -30.04 15.29
C VAL A 506 -14.81 -29.67 16.72
N LYS A 507 -15.81 -30.29 17.37
CA LYS A 507 -16.16 -29.95 18.77
C LYS A 507 -14.99 -29.99 19.74
N GLU A 508 -14.15 -31.01 19.69
CA GLU A 508 -12.97 -31.15 20.56
C GLU A 508 -11.88 -30.10 20.26
N TYR A 509 -11.60 -29.83 18.98
CA TYR A 509 -10.65 -28.81 18.55
C TYR A 509 -11.16 -27.38 18.88
N LEU A 510 -12.46 -27.13 18.74
CA LEU A 510 -13.08 -25.84 19.05
C LEU A 510 -13.04 -25.52 20.54
N GLU A 511 -13.09 -26.52 21.42
CA GLU A 511 -12.93 -26.36 22.87
C GLU A 511 -11.49 -25.99 23.25
N ALA A 512 -10.50 -26.47 22.48
CA ALA A 512 -9.07 -26.18 22.68
C ALA A 512 -8.62 -24.85 22.05
N GLU A 513 -9.18 -24.46 20.89
CA GLU A 513 -8.71 -23.34 20.06
C GLU A 513 -9.80 -22.30 19.71
N GLN A 514 -10.56 -21.85 20.71
CA GLN A 514 -11.63 -20.83 20.53
C GLN A 514 -11.18 -19.54 19.81
N LYS A 515 -9.89 -19.18 19.90
CA LYS A 515 -9.35 -17.95 19.28
C LYS A 515 -9.30 -18.03 17.75
N SER A 516 -8.95 -19.18 17.18
CA SER A 516 -8.79 -19.37 15.73
C SER A 516 -10.13 -19.25 15.01
N LEU A 517 -11.19 -19.79 15.59
CA LEU A 517 -12.56 -19.70 15.04
C LEU A 517 -13.15 -18.31 15.12
N LEU A 518 -12.91 -17.64 16.24
CA LEU A 518 -13.36 -16.27 16.44
C LEU A 518 -12.71 -15.35 15.40
N GLN A 519 -11.49 -15.65 14.97
CA GLN A 519 -10.83 -14.95 13.84
C GLN A 519 -11.49 -15.31 12.49
N LEU A 520 -11.72 -16.58 12.18
CA LEU A 520 -12.38 -16.99 10.94
C LEU A 520 -13.84 -16.46 10.83
N ALA A 521 -14.55 -16.36 11.96
CA ALA A 521 -15.86 -15.71 12.02
C ALA A 521 -15.77 -14.20 11.75
N ARG A 522 -14.77 -13.51 12.35
CA ARG A 522 -14.50 -12.09 12.07
C ARG A 522 -14.11 -11.82 10.61
N TYR A 523 -13.52 -12.81 9.95
CA TYR A 523 -13.24 -12.76 8.51
C TYR A 523 -14.48 -12.95 7.62
N GLY A 524 -15.62 -13.33 8.20
CA GLY A 524 -16.84 -13.55 7.45
C GLY A 524 -16.94 -14.89 6.75
N LEU A 525 -16.06 -15.83 7.11
CA LEU A 525 -16.09 -17.18 6.56
C LEU A 525 -17.13 -18.04 7.30
N PHE A 526 -17.39 -17.76 8.57
CA PHE A 526 -18.41 -18.42 9.39
C PHE A 526 -19.50 -17.46 9.83
N ARG A 527 -20.69 -18.02 10.10
CA ARG A 527 -21.76 -17.29 10.79
C ARG A 527 -21.39 -17.16 12.27
N GLU A 528 -21.59 -15.98 12.84
CA GLU A 528 -21.26 -15.75 14.26
C GLU A 528 -21.99 -16.73 15.18
N GLY A 529 -21.25 -17.37 16.08
CA GLY A 529 -21.80 -18.31 17.04
C GLY A 529 -22.23 -19.66 16.45
N THR A 530 -21.93 -19.94 15.18
CA THR A 530 -22.19 -21.25 14.57
C THR A 530 -20.94 -21.81 13.88
N HIS A 531 -21.00 -23.10 13.53
CA HIS A 531 -19.96 -23.80 12.75
C HIS A 531 -20.28 -23.83 11.25
N GLU A 532 -21.30 -23.08 10.83
CA GLU A 532 -21.72 -23.03 9.43
C GLU A 532 -20.94 -21.97 8.67
N LEU A 533 -20.43 -22.34 7.50
CA LEU A 533 -19.87 -21.38 6.56
C LEU A 533 -20.91 -20.34 6.15
N ALA A 534 -20.52 -19.07 6.19
CA ALA A 534 -21.36 -17.95 5.81
C ALA A 534 -21.52 -17.82 4.28
N ILE A 535 -20.57 -18.34 3.51
CA ILE A 535 -20.55 -18.28 2.04
C ILE A 535 -20.88 -19.68 1.49
N SER A 536 -22.03 -19.80 0.82
CA SER A 536 -22.49 -21.10 0.31
C SER A 536 -21.55 -21.66 -0.77
N ASP A 537 -21.15 -20.81 -1.71
CA ASP A 537 -20.30 -21.22 -2.84
C ASP A 537 -18.85 -21.54 -2.42
N LEU A 538 -18.40 -20.99 -1.28
CA LEU A 538 -17.12 -21.36 -0.67
C LEU A 538 -17.12 -22.81 -0.17
N LYS A 539 -18.23 -23.25 0.44
CA LYS A 539 -18.38 -24.64 0.91
C LYS A 539 -18.27 -25.62 -0.25
N GLU A 540 -18.94 -25.33 -1.36
CA GLU A 540 -18.90 -26.15 -2.57
C GLU A 540 -17.51 -26.15 -3.20
N PHE A 541 -16.87 -24.97 -3.28
CA PHE A 541 -15.50 -24.85 -3.76
C PHE A 541 -14.50 -25.67 -2.93
N LEU A 542 -14.54 -25.56 -1.59
CA LEU A 542 -13.63 -26.29 -0.71
C LEU A 542 -13.83 -27.81 -0.81
N LYS A 543 -15.07 -28.30 -0.94
CA LYS A 543 -15.35 -29.73 -1.16
C LYS A 543 -14.78 -30.25 -2.47
N GLN A 544 -14.90 -29.46 -3.53
CA GLN A 544 -14.56 -29.92 -4.89
C GLN A 544 -13.09 -29.69 -5.24
N TYR A 545 -12.51 -28.60 -4.75
CA TYR A 545 -11.20 -28.10 -5.18
C TYR A 545 -10.25 -27.78 -4.03
N GLY A 546 -10.65 -27.86 -2.76
CA GLY A 546 -9.84 -27.39 -1.62
C GLY A 546 -8.45 -28.02 -1.56
N GLU A 547 -8.38 -29.35 -1.68
CA GLU A 547 -7.13 -30.12 -1.66
C GLU A 547 -6.27 -29.88 -2.91
N THR A 548 -6.88 -29.92 -4.09
CA THR A 548 -6.17 -29.67 -5.36
C THR A 548 -5.64 -28.24 -5.41
N TYR A 549 -6.41 -27.26 -4.96
CA TYR A 549 -6.02 -25.86 -4.92
C TYR A 549 -4.86 -25.62 -3.96
N LYS A 550 -4.87 -26.25 -2.77
CA LYS A 550 -3.73 -26.20 -1.84
C LYS A 550 -2.45 -26.71 -2.51
N LYS A 551 -2.53 -27.85 -3.22
CA LYS A 551 -1.40 -28.46 -3.94
C LYS A 551 -0.93 -27.64 -5.15
N GLU A 552 -1.84 -26.96 -5.84
CA GLU A 552 -1.53 -26.07 -6.98
C GLU A 552 -0.83 -24.77 -6.55
N VAL A 553 -1.31 -24.15 -5.47
CA VAL A 553 -0.84 -22.84 -4.96
C VAL A 553 0.38 -22.97 -4.07
N SER A 554 0.44 -24.07 -3.32
CA SER A 554 1.55 -24.45 -2.47
C SER A 554 2.11 -25.79 -2.97
N PRO A 555 2.74 -25.84 -4.15
CA PRO A 555 3.39 -27.06 -4.65
C PRO A 555 4.54 -27.53 -3.75
N PHE A 556 4.90 -26.71 -2.76
CA PHE A 556 5.80 -27.04 -1.67
C PHE A 556 5.14 -26.59 -0.37
N THR A 557 4.81 -27.51 0.54
CA THR A 557 4.81 -27.12 1.96
C THR A 557 6.26 -26.89 2.40
N ARG A 558 6.50 -26.15 3.49
CA ARG A 558 7.84 -25.98 4.09
C ARG A 558 8.57 -27.32 4.38
N GLY A 559 7.88 -28.46 4.29
CA GLY A 559 8.44 -29.81 4.45
C GLY A 559 8.50 -30.69 3.19
N ASP A 560 7.97 -30.27 2.03
CA ASP A 560 7.82 -31.15 0.85
C ASP A 560 9.03 -31.16 -0.11
N MET A 561 10.05 -30.35 0.14
CA MET A 561 11.27 -30.45 -0.67
C MET A 561 12.12 -31.59 -0.11
N PRO A 562 12.37 -32.68 -0.88
CA PRO A 562 13.30 -33.71 -0.47
C PRO A 562 14.63 -33.02 -0.12
N PRO A 563 15.23 -33.28 1.07
CA PRO A 563 16.45 -32.60 1.49
C PRO A 563 17.58 -32.68 0.47
N GLU A 564 17.54 -33.68 -0.42
CA GLU A 564 18.53 -33.92 -1.47
C GLU A 564 18.44 -32.95 -2.66
N LEU A 565 17.31 -32.23 -2.83
CA LEU A 565 17.10 -31.26 -3.91
C LEU A 565 17.35 -29.80 -3.47
N LEU A 566 17.48 -29.56 -2.17
CA LEU A 566 17.86 -28.26 -1.63
C LEU A 566 19.36 -28.04 -1.83
N PRO A 567 19.81 -26.82 -2.20
CA PRO A 567 21.23 -26.50 -2.13
C PRO A 567 21.67 -26.68 -0.67
N GLU A 568 22.73 -27.46 -0.44
CA GLU A 568 23.29 -27.69 0.89
C GLU A 568 23.49 -26.36 1.61
N ILE A 569 22.75 -26.17 2.71
CA ILE A 569 22.87 -24.98 3.53
C ILE A 569 24.16 -25.12 4.33
N PRO A 570 25.10 -24.16 4.24
CA PRO A 570 26.32 -24.24 5.02
C PRO A 570 25.97 -24.17 6.52
N ASP A 571 26.61 -25.03 7.31
CA ASP A 571 26.52 -24.93 8.77
C ASP A 571 27.14 -23.61 9.25
N LEU A 572 26.28 -22.70 9.68
CA LEU A 572 26.65 -21.38 10.18
C LEU A 572 27.56 -21.46 11.41
N GLN A 573 27.45 -22.52 12.23
CA GLN A 573 28.34 -22.72 13.37
C GLN A 573 29.75 -23.06 12.90
N THR A 574 29.89 -24.03 11.99
CA THR A 574 31.17 -24.38 11.37
C THR A 574 31.81 -23.18 10.67
N LEU A 575 31.06 -22.44 9.85
CA LEU A 575 31.59 -21.21 9.21
C LEU A 575 32.08 -20.18 10.23
N SER A 576 31.30 -19.94 11.29
CA SER A 576 31.69 -19.01 12.36
C SER A 576 32.96 -19.45 13.08
N GLN A 577 33.14 -20.76 13.31
CA GLN A 577 34.34 -21.31 13.92
C GLN A 577 35.57 -21.17 13.01
N LEU A 578 35.44 -21.47 11.72
CA LEU A 578 36.52 -21.31 10.73
C LEU A 578 36.93 -19.83 10.60
N PHE A 579 35.94 -18.92 10.57
CA PHE A 579 36.17 -17.48 10.55
C PHE A 579 36.96 -17.01 11.78
N ALA A 580 36.50 -17.37 12.97
CA ALA A 580 37.16 -16.99 14.22
C ALA A 580 38.62 -17.46 14.28
N LYS A 581 38.86 -18.73 13.91
CA LYS A 581 40.20 -19.33 13.88
C LYS A 581 41.12 -18.69 12.84
N ARG A 582 40.58 -18.29 11.67
CA ARG A 582 41.35 -17.52 10.69
C ARG A 582 41.76 -16.17 11.27
N CYS A 583 40.82 -15.43 11.86
CA CYS A 583 41.10 -14.13 12.47
C CYS A 583 42.21 -14.23 13.52
N GLU A 584 42.17 -15.29 14.35
CA GLU A 584 43.20 -15.56 15.36
C GLU A 584 44.60 -15.74 14.75
N VAL A 585 44.70 -16.52 13.66
CA VAL A 585 45.97 -16.69 12.93
C VAL A 585 46.43 -15.38 12.30
N GLU A 586 45.54 -14.63 11.66
CA GLU A 586 45.91 -13.35 11.03
C GLU A 586 46.42 -12.31 12.04
N LEU A 587 45.75 -12.19 13.20
CA LEU A 587 46.17 -11.28 14.26
C LEU A 587 47.60 -11.60 14.74
N LYS A 588 47.88 -12.89 14.96
CA LYS A 588 49.23 -13.34 15.35
C LYS A 588 50.24 -13.12 14.22
N LEU A 589 49.90 -13.41 12.96
CA LEU A 589 50.80 -13.17 11.82
C LEU A 589 51.17 -11.69 11.66
N ARG A 590 50.19 -10.77 11.75
CA ARG A 590 50.42 -9.32 11.72
C ARG A 590 51.41 -8.90 12.80
N SER A 591 51.24 -9.44 14.01
CA SER A 591 52.11 -9.15 15.16
C SER A 591 53.55 -9.61 14.94
N ILE A 592 53.76 -10.82 14.40
CA ILE A 592 55.10 -11.33 14.11
C ILE A 592 55.75 -10.56 12.98
N ILE A 593 55.01 -10.25 11.91
CA ILE A 593 55.54 -9.46 10.80
C ILE A 593 56.07 -8.13 11.33
N TYR A 594 55.29 -7.43 12.16
CA TYR A 594 55.73 -6.19 12.78
C TYR A 594 56.98 -6.38 13.66
N LEU A 595 56.98 -7.39 14.53
CA LEU A 595 58.07 -7.66 15.49
C LEU A 595 59.39 -8.05 14.80
N TYR A 596 59.35 -9.01 13.88
CA TYR A 596 60.55 -9.56 13.23
C TYR A 596 61.16 -8.58 12.23
N LEU A 597 60.33 -7.83 11.49
CA LEU A 597 60.83 -6.74 10.66
C LEU A 597 61.38 -5.59 11.52
N GLY A 598 60.73 -5.31 12.66
CA GLY A 598 61.23 -4.34 13.64
C GLY A 598 62.63 -4.71 14.15
N MET A 599 62.83 -5.94 14.59
CA MET A 599 64.14 -6.41 15.06
C MET A 599 65.20 -6.42 13.95
N ALA A 600 64.86 -6.89 12.74
CA ALA A 600 65.80 -6.98 11.63
C ALA A 600 66.26 -5.61 11.09
N HIS A 601 65.41 -4.59 11.20
CA HIS A 601 65.70 -3.24 10.72
C HIS A 601 65.96 -2.23 11.85
N GLY A 602 66.16 -2.68 13.10
CA GLY A 602 66.41 -1.80 14.24
C GLY A 602 65.29 -0.78 14.49
N TRP A 603 64.05 -1.16 14.22
CA TRP A 603 62.84 -0.32 14.28
C TRP A 603 62.87 0.90 13.34
N ASN A 604 63.70 0.85 12.30
CA ASN A 604 63.71 1.86 11.24
C ASN A 604 62.50 1.67 10.30
N GLU A 605 61.59 2.64 10.33
CA GLU A 605 60.34 2.64 9.56
C GLU A 605 60.57 2.49 8.06
N ARG A 606 61.58 3.16 7.48
CA ARG A 606 61.88 3.05 6.03
C ARG A 606 62.32 1.64 5.64
N GLY A 607 63.10 0.97 6.49
CA GLY A 607 63.55 -0.40 6.28
C GLY A 607 62.38 -1.38 6.30
N MET A 608 61.52 -1.25 7.31
CA MET A 608 60.32 -2.10 7.47
C MET A 608 59.31 -1.90 6.34
N VAL A 609 59.03 -0.66 5.94
CA VAL A 609 58.12 -0.33 4.83
C VAL A 609 58.62 -0.94 3.52
N ASN A 610 59.93 -0.83 3.23
CA ASN A 610 60.52 -1.41 2.02
C ASN A 610 60.38 -2.95 1.99
N ALA A 611 60.59 -3.62 3.13
CA ALA A 611 60.44 -5.07 3.24
C ALA A 611 58.98 -5.54 3.02
N ILE A 612 58.00 -4.78 3.53
CA ILE A 612 56.58 -5.05 3.33
C ILE A 612 56.17 -4.81 1.86
N ILE A 613 56.58 -3.68 1.28
CA ILE A 613 56.30 -3.35 -0.13
C ILE A 613 56.84 -4.42 -1.07
N LYS A 614 58.05 -4.94 -0.81
CA LYS A 614 58.67 -5.98 -1.63
C LYS A 614 57.82 -7.26 -1.65
N GLY A 615 57.26 -7.65 -0.49
CA GLY A 615 56.33 -8.78 -0.38
C GLY A 615 55.00 -8.52 -1.09
N LEU A 616 54.41 -7.34 -0.88
CA LEU A 616 53.13 -6.94 -1.50
C LEU A 616 53.20 -6.92 -3.03
N ARG A 617 54.35 -6.56 -3.62
CA ARG A 617 54.56 -6.59 -5.08
C ARG A 617 54.54 -7.99 -5.69
N ARG A 618 54.78 -9.04 -4.88
CA ARG A 618 54.71 -10.44 -5.33
C ARG A 618 53.33 -11.07 -5.17
N ALA A 619 52.39 -10.40 -4.51
CA ALA A 619 51.04 -10.91 -4.31
C ALA A 619 50.19 -10.76 -5.59
N PRO A 620 49.66 -11.86 -6.17
CA PRO A 620 48.91 -11.82 -7.43
C PRO A 620 47.51 -11.17 -7.30
N SER A 621 47.03 -10.98 -6.08
CA SER A 621 45.70 -10.43 -5.76
C SER A 621 45.61 -8.90 -5.83
N ARG A 622 46.69 -8.18 -6.11
CA ARG A 622 46.73 -6.72 -6.06
C ARG A 622 46.65 -6.10 -7.47
N ARG A 623 45.43 -5.87 -7.95
CA ARG A 623 45.14 -4.97 -9.09
C ARG A 623 44.72 -3.61 -8.53
N GLY A 624 45.69 -2.78 -8.16
CA GLY A 624 45.44 -1.50 -7.48
C GLY A 624 46.69 -0.61 -7.44
N PRO A 625 46.61 0.57 -6.79
CA PRO A 625 47.71 1.54 -6.70
C PRO A 625 49.02 0.98 -6.12
N ASP A 626 50.15 1.65 -6.39
CA ASP A 626 51.50 1.22 -5.95
C ASP A 626 51.49 0.97 -4.44
N PRO A 627 51.98 -0.18 -3.93
CA PRO A 627 52.06 -0.45 -2.50
C PRO A 627 52.70 0.66 -1.65
N LYS A 628 53.50 1.55 -2.24
CA LYS A 628 54.00 2.77 -1.60
C LYS A 628 52.90 3.70 -1.10
N GLU A 629 51.79 3.79 -1.82
CA GLU A 629 50.68 4.71 -1.51
C GLU A 629 49.96 4.35 -0.21
N LEU A 630 49.99 3.08 0.22
CA LEU A 630 49.38 2.66 1.49
C LEU A 630 50.02 3.32 2.72
N PHE A 631 51.28 3.74 2.62
CA PHE A 631 52.06 4.26 3.75
C PHE A 631 52.11 5.80 3.78
N VAL A 632 51.45 6.49 2.84
CA VAL A 632 51.42 7.96 2.82
C VAL A 632 50.57 8.47 3.97
N GLY A 633 51.23 9.06 4.99
CA GLY A 633 50.56 9.63 6.16
C GLY A 633 49.97 8.61 7.13
N ARG A 634 50.36 7.33 7.03
CA ARG A 634 49.82 6.23 7.84
C ARG A 634 50.94 5.41 8.50
N PRO A 635 50.81 5.05 9.78
CA PRO A 635 51.78 4.17 10.44
C PRO A 635 51.69 2.74 9.92
N ILE A 636 52.80 1.98 10.01
CA ILE A 636 52.87 0.58 9.55
C ILE A 636 51.78 -0.31 10.18
N LYS A 637 51.42 -0.05 11.43
CA LYS A 637 50.43 -0.83 12.17
C LYS A 637 49.06 -0.79 11.49
N ASP A 638 48.56 0.41 11.18
CA ASP A 638 47.28 0.62 10.50
C ASP A 638 47.25 -0.07 9.14
N VAL A 639 48.35 -0.02 8.40
CA VAL A 639 48.47 -0.69 7.10
C VAL A 639 48.38 -2.21 7.26
N LEU A 640 49.07 -2.79 8.24
CA LEU A 640 49.03 -4.25 8.49
C LEU A 640 47.62 -4.74 8.87
N HIS A 641 46.83 -3.94 9.57
CA HIS A 641 45.44 -4.28 9.93
C HIS A 641 44.53 -4.43 8.71
N GLU A 642 44.80 -3.71 7.63
CA GLU A 642 44.00 -3.72 6.40
C GLU A 642 44.44 -4.76 5.37
N LEU A 643 45.57 -5.44 5.60
CA LEU A 643 46.07 -6.46 4.68
C LEU A 643 45.29 -7.77 4.79
N TYR A 644 45.03 -8.38 3.63
CA TYR A 644 44.40 -9.69 3.53
C TYR A 644 45.37 -10.83 3.86
N THR A 645 44.85 -12.00 4.26
CA THR A 645 45.63 -13.21 4.57
C THR A 645 46.70 -13.55 3.53
N LEU A 646 46.34 -13.43 2.24
CA LEU A 646 47.24 -13.71 1.13
C LEU A 646 48.40 -12.71 1.06
N GLU A 647 48.17 -11.43 1.37
CA GLU A 647 49.23 -10.42 1.41
C GLU A 647 50.20 -10.68 2.55
N LEU A 648 49.71 -11.10 3.73
CA LEU A 648 50.55 -11.53 4.85
C LEU A 648 51.44 -12.73 4.48
N LYS A 649 50.91 -13.71 3.72
CA LYS A 649 51.68 -14.85 3.17
C LYS A 649 52.88 -14.35 2.36
N PHE A 650 52.66 -13.44 1.40
CA PHE A 650 53.73 -12.98 0.51
C PHE A 650 54.78 -12.11 1.22
N ILE A 651 54.39 -11.33 2.24
CA ILE A 651 55.34 -10.59 3.08
C ILE A 651 56.30 -11.55 3.80
N ILE A 652 55.78 -12.63 4.37
CA ILE A 652 56.59 -13.64 5.06
C ILE A 652 57.48 -14.42 4.08
N LEU A 653 56.95 -14.82 2.91
CA LEU A 653 57.71 -15.56 1.91
C LEU A 653 58.86 -14.74 1.30
N GLU A 654 58.68 -13.43 1.15
CA GLU A 654 59.72 -12.54 0.64
C GLU A 654 60.86 -12.34 1.64
N ASN A 655 60.52 -12.37 2.93
CA ASN A 655 61.46 -12.16 4.03
C ASN A 655 61.76 -13.49 4.75
N TRP A 656 61.70 -14.62 4.03
CA TRP A 656 61.68 -15.96 4.62
C TRP A 656 62.83 -16.25 5.57
N ASP A 657 64.03 -15.73 5.31
CA ASP A 657 65.20 -15.96 6.18
C ASP A 657 64.97 -15.48 7.62
N LEU A 658 64.16 -14.42 7.80
CA LEU A 658 63.77 -13.93 9.13
C LEU A 658 62.76 -14.85 9.83
N PHE A 659 61.84 -15.45 9.07
CA PHE A 659 60.73 -16.25 9.60
C PHE A 659 61.01 -17.76 9.59
N LYS A 660 62.09 -18.21 8.96
CA LYS A 660 62.54 -19.60 8.91
C LYS A 660 62.66 -20.26 10.29
N PRO A 661 63.18 -19.58 11.34
CA PRO A 661 63.22 -20.16 12.69
C PRO A 661 61.83 -20.43 13.30
N VAL A 662 60.79 -19.73 12.84
CA VAL A 662 59.42 -19.85 13.37
C VAL A 662 58.66 -20.96 12.64
N PHE A 663 58.71 -20.96 11.30
CA PHE A 663 57.87 -21.85 10.48
C PHE A 663 58.61 -23.09 9.95
N GLU A 664 59.94 -23.14 10.07
CA GLU A 664 60.84 -24.24 9.70
C GLU A 664 60.87 -24.57 8.18
N HIS A 665 59.72 -24.97 7.62
CA HIS A 665 59.58 -25.48 6.26
C HIS A 665 58.75 -24.53 5.37
N LYS A 666 59.40 -23.95 4.35
CA LYS A 666 58.78 -22.97 3.43
C LYS A 666 57.57 -23.53 2.68
N ALA A 667 57.70 -24.72 2.11
CA ALA A 667 56.64 -25.35 1.32
C ALA A 667 55.40 -25.67 2.17
N ARG A 668 55.61 -26.10 3.42
CA ARG A 668 54.54 -26.41 4.38
C ARG A 668 53.81 -25.14 4.84
N PHE A 669 54.55 -24.05 5.09
CA PHE A 669 53.96 -22.76 5.40
C PHE A 669 53.09 -22.23 4.26
N GLU A 670 53.61 -22.29 3.04
CA GLU A 670 52.91 -21.88 1.83
C GLU A 670 51.59 -22.65 1.64
N MET A 671 51.65 -23.98 1.74
CA MET A 671 50.48 -24.86 1.65
C MET A 671 49.42 -24.52 2.71
N ASN A 672 49.82 -24.39 3.98
CA ASN A 672 48.88 -24.10 5.07
C ASN A 672 48.23 -22.72 4.94
N MET A 673 48.98 -21.72 4.47
CA MET A 673 48.44 -20.38 4.20
C MET A 673 47.45 -20.38 3.03
N ASP A 674 47.68 -21.19 1.99
CA ASP A 674 46.73 -21.35 0.89
C ASP A 674 45.44 -22.03 1.33
N THR A 675 45.53 -23.05 2.20
CA THR A 675 44.36 -23.71 2.79
C THR A 675 43.52 -22.75 3.64
N ILE A 676 44.15 -21.95 4.50
CA ILE A 676 43.43 -20.91 5.28
C ILE A 676 42.79 -19.86 4.37
N ASN A 677 43.47 -19.45 3.29
CA ASN A 677 42.95 -18.46 2.36
C ASN A 677 41.81 -19.01 1.46
N LYS A 678 41.78 -20.30 1.15
CA LYS A 678 40.66 -20.94 0.41
C LYS A 678 39.33 -20.80 1.15
N ALA A 679 39.32 -20.88 2.47
CA ALA A 679 38.13 -20.66 3.30
C ALA A 679 37.50 -19.26 3.12
N ARG A 680 38.24 -18.26 2.63
CA ARG A 680 37.70 -16.93 2.28
C ARG A 680 36.70 -16.96 1.12
N ARG A 681 36.88 -17.87 0.14
CA ARG A 681 35.97 -18.00 -1.01
C ARG A 681 34.62 -18.58 -0.61
N VAL A 682 34.58 -19.26 0.54
CA VAL A 682 33.38 -19.86 1.13
C VAL A 682 32.58 -18.79 1.89
N ASP A 683 33.26 -17.93 2.67
CA ASP A 683 32.62 -16.81 3.40
C ASP A 683 31.96 -15.77 2.49
N ALA A 684 32.54 -15.49 1.32
CA ALA A 684 32.06 -14.44 0.41
C ALA A 684 30.84 -14.86 -0.43
N HIS A 685 30.54 -16.16 -0.51
CA HIS A 685 29.46 -16.71 -1.35
C HIS A 685 28.58 -17.75 -0.63
N THR A 686 28.74 -17.96 0.69
CA THR A 686 27.93 -18.90 1.51
C THR A 686 27.87 -20.29 0.90
N LYS A 687 29.01 -20.81 0.42
CA LYS A 687 29.08 -22.18 -0.10
C LYS A 687 29.17 -23.19 1.07
N PRO A 688 28.55 -24.36 0.97
CA PRO A 688 28.77 -25.47 1.92
C PRO A 688 30.25 -25.87 1.91
N VAL A 689 30.79 -26.21 3.09
CA VAL A 689 32.16 -26.72 3.29
C VAL A 689 32.07 -28.20 3.60
N SER A 690 32.80 -29.02 2.86
CA SER A 690 32.86 -30.45 3.13
C SER A 690 33.61 -30.73 4.45
N GLY A 691 33.27 -31.84 5.13
CA GLY A 691 33.98 -32.25 6.35
C GLY A 691 35.49 -32.39 6.16
N SER A 692 35.93 -32.86 4.97
CA SER A 692 37.35 -32.91 4.61
C SER A 692 38.01 -31.52 4.52
N GLU A 693 37.31 -30.51 4.00
CA GLU A 693 37.84 -29.14 3.95
C GLU A 693 37.95 -28.52 5.34
N VAL A 694 37.00 -28.83 6.24
CA VAL A 694 37.06 -28.43 7.65
C VAL A 694 38.27 -29.08 8.33
N GLU A 695 38.50 -30.37 8.14
CA GLU A 695 39.66 -31.07 8.69
C GLU A 695 40.98 -30.53 8.14
N GLU A 696 41.09 -30.29 6.83
CA GLU A 696 42.26 -29.68 6.20
C GLU A 696 42.54 -28.28 6.76
N PHE A 697 41.49 -27.47 6.94
CA PHE A 697 41.60 -26.16 7.58
C PHE A 697 42.07 -26.29 9.03
N MET A 698 41.45 -27.18 9.81
CA MET A 698 41.79 -27.38 11.22
C MET A 698 43.21 -27.89 11.41
N ASN A 699 43.70 -28.74 10.52
CA ASN A 699 45.09 -29.20 10.49
C ASN A 699 46.06 -28.04 10.17
N SER A 700 45.71 -27.22 9.18
CA SER A 700 46.50 -26.04 8.78
C SER A 700 46.54 -24.99 9.90
N TYR A 701 45.38 -24.72 10.51
CA TYR A 701 45.22 -23.85 11.67
C TYR A 701 46.04 -24.35 12.85
N THR A 702 45.91 -25.61 13.24
CA THR A 702 46.61 -26.18 14.40
C THR A 702 48.11 -26.11 14.22
N TRP A 703 48.61 -26.41 13.01
CA TRP A 703 50.03 -26.28 12.71
C TRP A 703 50.49 -24.82 12.80
N LEU A 704 49.82 -23.88 12.12
CA LEU A 704 50.19 -22.47 12.15
C LEU A 704 50.12 -21.92 13.57
N PHE A 705 49.01 -22.13 14.25
CA PHE A 705 48.79 -21.68 15.62
C PHE A 705 49.84 -22.24 16.59
N SER A 706 50.23 -23.51 16.47
CA SER A 706 51.29 -24.09 17.31
C SER A 706 52.64 -23.39 17.16
N LYS A 707 52.97 -22.90 15.96
CA LYS A 707 54.19 -22.12 15.70
C LYS A 707 54.07 -20.69 16.23
N LEU A 708 52.86 -20.12 16.18
CA LEU A 708 52.55 -18.76 16.63
C LEU A 708 52.33 -18.67 18.16
N LYS A 709 52.10 -19.79 18.87
CA LYS A 709 51.82 -19.85 20.31
C LYS A 709 53.01 -19.49 21.20
N LYS A 710 54.24 -19.55 20.67
CA LYS A 710 55.49 -19.26 21.40
C LYS A 710 55.77 -17.76 21.58
N ILE A 711 54.79 -16.91 21.29
CA ILE A 711 54.97 -15.47 21.16
C ILE A 711 54.16 -14.78 22.26
N PRO A 712 54.79 -13.94 23.11
CA PRO A 712 54.12 -13.35 24.26
C PRO A 712 52.88 -12.55 23.85
N GLU A 713 51.75 -12.79 24.51
CA GLU A 713 50.48 -12.10 24.27
C GLU A 713 50.54 -10.60 24.61
N GLU A 714 51.53 -10.17 25.39
CA GLU A 714 51.78 -8.77 25.77
C GLU A 714 52.03 -7.83 24.58
N TYR A 715 52.40 -8.37 23.41
CA TYR A 715 52.58 -7.60 22.16
C TYR A 715 51.32 -7.52 21.30
N ILE A 716 50.28 -8.31 21.59
CA ILE A 716 49.02 -8.36 20.83
C ILE A 716 48.08 -7.21 21.24
N GLY A 717 48.17 -6.73 22.48
CA GLY A 717 47.33 -5.65 23.03
C GLY A 717 47.86 -4.21 22.87
N LYS A 718 49.02 -4.02 22.23
CA LYS A 718 49.62 -2.68 21.96
C LYS A 718 49.87 -2.43 20.46
N LEU A 719 49.29 -3.25 19.60
CA LEU A 719 49.25 -3.04 18.15
C LEU A 719 47.99 -2.27 17.77
#